data_AF-A0A3C0QEU9-F1
#
_entry.id   AF-A0A3C0QEU9-F1
#
_cell.length_a   1.000
_cell.length_b   1.000
_cell.length_c   1.000
_cell.angle_alpha   90.00
_cell.angle_beta   90.00
_cell.angle_gamma   90.00
#
_symmetry.space_group_name_H-M   'P 1'
#
loop_
_entity.id
_entity.type
_entity.pdbx_description
1 polymer ?
#
loop_
_entity_poly.entity_id
_entity_poly.type
_entity_poly.pdbx_seq_one_letter_code
_entity_poly.pdbx_strand_id
1 'polypeptide(L)'
;MANVNREIAGVRTKLSSPGRIRELSSGEVKKPETINYRTLRPEKDGLFCERIFGPTRSYECACGKYKRSGPKFRGVVCDRCGVEVTDNRVRRERMGHIELAAPVVHIWYLRGIPSRLSLLLGASTKELEKVVYFAPTRRREKVYKVVSEGRRIDLARRGKLISASEERIHRFYDPKFKAEEAFRITKVEEINVDEGDVITASQVNRILSEYGDELFKAEPAYRMFKEGDEQVSYAIIAESKIKAMKEADSELKFERAVLNNQDAFIVTSVVHLPFVKNDVISESEYRLYNQKYPKRFQTVEETETLEDPCYIVINGGESPFDRADIILEREETICAAYDKTFRAGIGAEGVYTLLEQMDIDLLVSSLREDIAECSGQKKRKLVKRLQVAEDFRKSDSKPEWMVLSVLPVIPPDLRPMVQLDGGRFATSDLNDLYRRVINRNNRLRKLQELKAPEIIVRNEKRMLQESVDALIDNGRRGKAVLGAGNRPLKSLTDLLRGKKGRFRQNLLGKRVDYSGRSVIVIGPSLKLYQCGLPKQMALELFKPFVMHKLVESGLTPNVKSARRFIERGRDEVWAILEGIIKDHPVMLNRAPTLHRLGIQAFEPVLIEGKAIRLHPLVCTAFNADFDGDQMAVHVPL
;
A
#
# COMPACT_ATOMS: atom_id res chain seq x y z
N MET A 1 -41.21 22.83 5.32
CA MET A 1 -40.36 22.46 6.47
C MET A 1 -39.75 23.74 6.97
N ALA A 2 -40.13 24.17 8.18
CA ALA A 2 -39.54 25.33 8.83
C ALA A 2 -38.02 25.14 8.89
N ASN A 3 -37.26 26.05 8.27
CA ASN A 3 -35.82 26.17 8.50
C ASN A 3 -35.65 26.61 9.94
N VAL A 4 -35.64 25.65 10.86
CA VAL A 4 -35.16 25.90 12.21
C VAL A 4 -33.70 26.29 12.03
N ASN A 5 -33.38 27.57 12.26
CA ASN A 5 -32.02 28.05 12.41
C ASN A 5 -31.42 27.37 13.64
N ARG A 6 -31.05 26.09 13.49
CA ARG A 6 -30.25 25.39 14.49
C ARG A 6 -28.86 25.96 14.38
N GLU A 7 -28.51 26.78 15.35
CA GLU A 7 -27.15 27.28 15.48
C GLU A 7 -26.20 26.08 15.70
N ILE A 8 -25.20 25.96 14.82
CA ILE A 8 -24.24 24.86 14.89
C ILE A 8 -23.21 25.23 15.96
N ALA A 9 -23.35 24.67 17.16
CA ALA A 9 -22.45 24.94 18.29
C ALA A 9 -21.04 24.31 18.13
N GLY A 10 -20.89 23.30 17.28
CA GLY A 10 -19.61 22.66 17.03
C GLY A 10 -19.66 21.60 15.94
N VAL A 11 -18.48 21.23 15.43
CA VAL A 11 -18.30 20.19 14.40
C VAL A 11 -17.48 19.05 15.00
N ARG A 12 -18.04 17.83 15.00
CA ARG A 12 -17.37 16.62 15.47
C ARG A 12 -16.97 15.74 14.29
N THR A 13 -15.76 15.20 14.34
CA THR A 13 -15.28 14.18 13.40
C THR A 13 -15.03 12.86 14.14
N LYS A 14 -15.41 11.74 13.53
CA LYS A 14 -15.24 10.38 14.07
C LYS A 14 -14.94 9.42 12.92
N LEU A 15 -14.33 8.28 13.24
CA LEU A 15 -14.22 7.15 12.31
C LEU A 15 -15.62 6.70 11.87
N SER A 16 -15.78 6.37 10.58
CA SER A 16 -17.03 5.84 10.06
C SER A 16 -17.02 4.32 10.13
N SER A 17 -17.98 3.72 10.80
CA SER A 17 -18.19 2.28 10.78
C SER A 17 -18.66 1.83 9.39
N PRO A 18 -18.45 0.55 9.00
CA PRO A 18 -19.01 0.01 7.76
C PRO A 18 -20.53 0.15 7.68
N GLY A 19 -21.24 -0.05 8.81
CA GLY A 19 -22.68 0.16 8.90
C GLY A 19 -23.08 1.60 8.60
N ARG A 20 -22.35 2.58 9.16
CA ARG A 20 -22.61 4.00 8.89
C ARG A 20 -22.36 4.39 7.43
N ILE A 21 -21.37 3.78 6.77
CA ILE A 21 -21.12 4.03 5.34
C ILE A 21 -22.29 3.51 4.49
N ARG A 22 -22.85 2.34 4.83
CA ARG A 22 -24.03 1.80 4.15
C ARG A 22 -25.27 2.67 4.39
N GLU A 23 -25.49 3.16 5.60
CA GLU A 23 -26.59 4.10 5.92
C GLU A 23 -26.53 5.39 5.11
N LEU A 24 -25.34 5.95 4.92
CA LEU A 24 -25.14 7.17 4.14
C LEU A 24 -25.22 6.93 2.63
N SER A 25 -25.16 5.68 2.20
CA SER A 25 -25.12 5.33 0.80
C SER A 25 -26.52 5.17 0.21
N SER A 26 -26.70 5.71 -1.00
CA SER A 26 -27.90 5.51 -1.80
C SER A 26 -27.82 4.27 -2.71
N GLY A 27 -26.73 3.50 -2.67
CA GLY A 27 -26.59 2.25 -3.42
C GLY A 27 -25.14 1.82 -3.70
N GLU A 28 -24.96 0.53 -3.98
CA GLU A 28 -23.66 -0.08 -4.34
C GLU A 28 -23.32 0.21 -5.81
N VAL A 29 -22.10 0.69 -6.06
CA VAL A 29 -21.52 0.84 -7.40
C VAL A 29 -20.80 -0.46 -7.77
N LYS A 30 -21.42 -1.25 -8.65
CA LYS A 30 -20.91 -2.56 -9.06
C LYS A 30 -20.04 -2.49 -10.31
N LYS A 31 -20.28 -1.49 -11.16
CA LYS A 31 -19.75 -1.43 -12.51
C LYS A 31 -18.69 -0.32 -12.67
N PRO A 32 -17.56 -0.60 -13.32
CA PRO A 32 -16.50 0.39 -13.56
C PRO A 32 -16.89 1.44 -14.61
N GLU A 33 -17.94 1.20 -15.39
CA GLU A 33 -18.39 2.07 -16.47
C GLU A 33 -18.91 3.42 -15.96
N THR A 34 -18.77 4.44 -16.80
CA THR A 34 -19.16 5.82 -16.49
C THR A 34 -20.43 6.21 -17.23
N ILE A 35 -20.28 6.60 -18.50
CA ILE A 35 -21.36 6.98 -19.41
C ILE A 35 -21.23 6.19 -20.70
N ASN A 36 -22.35 5.97 -21.38
CA ASN A 36 -22.37 5.39 -22.70
C ASN A 36 -21.88 6.42 -23.74
N TYR A 37 -20.89 6.06 -24.56
CA TYR A 37 -20.32 6.99 -25.54
C TYR A 37 -21.28 7.36 -26.69
N ARG A 38 -22.32 6.56 -26.96
CA ARG A 38 -23.32 6.84 -28.01
C ARG A 38 -24.46 7.69 -27.49
N THR A 39 -25.04 7.29 -26.35
CA THR A 39 -26.24 7.95 -25.81
C THR A 39 -25.91 9.11 -24.87
N LEU A 40 -24.65 9.23 -24.45
CA LEU A 40 -24.17 10.18 -23.43
C LEU A 40 -24.90 10.07 -22.09
N ARG A 41 -25.58 8.95 -21.85
CA ARG A 41 -26.31 8.69 -20.61
C ARG A 41 -25.46 7.86 -19.64
N PRO A 42 -25.60 8.08 -18.32
CA PRO A 42 -24.96 7.24 -17.32
C PRO A 42 -25.33 5.78 -17.44
N GLU A 43 -24.34 4.91 -17.32
CA GLU A 43 -24.56 3.47 -17.30
C GLU A 43 -25.21 3.03 -15.97
N LYS A 44 -26.06 2.00 -16.03
CA LYS A 44 -26.70 1.43 -14.83
C LYS A 44 -25.65 0.76 -13.94
N ASP A 45 -25.77 0.97 -12.63
CA ASP A 45 -24.85 0.47 -11.58
C ASP A 45 -23.39 0.95 -11.69
N GLY A 46 -23.11 1.87 -12.63
CA GLY A 46 -21.81 2.48 -12.83
C GLY A 46 -21.57 3.72 -11.96
N LEU A 47 -20.42 4.37 -12.18
CA LEU A 47 -19.95 5.50 -11.39
C LEU A 47 -20.82 6.76 -11.45
N PHE A 48 -21.71 6.87 -12.43
CA PHE A 48 -22.61 8.03 -12.59
C PHE A 48 -24.10 7.63 -12.51
N CYS A 49 -24.40 6.38 -12.11
CA CYS A 49 -25.72 5.79 -12.15
C CYS A 49 -26.79 6.68 -11.50
N GLU A 50 -27.84 7.00 -12.26
CA GLU A 50 -28.92 7.87 -11.81
C GLU A 50 -29.78 7.24 -10.72
N ARG A 51 -29.83 5.90 -10.65
CA ARG A 51 -30.55 5.16 -9.60
C ARG A 51 -29.91 5.37 -8.24
N ILE A 52 -28.59 5.46 -8.20
CA ILE A 52 -27.81 5.61 -6.97
C ILE A 52 -27.72 7.09 -6.60
N PHE A 53 -27.22 7.92 -7.52
CA PHE A 53 -26.86 9.30 -7.20
C PHE A 53 -27.99 10.31 -7.44
N GLY A 54 -29.07 9.91 -8.11
CA GLY A 54 -30.17 10.77 -8.49
C GLY A 54 -30.13 11.23 -9.96
N PRO A 55 -31.17 11.91 -10.44
CA PRO A 55 -31.38 12.18 -11.86
C PRO A 55 -30.44 13.25 -12.42
N THR A 56 -29.97 13.12 -13.66
CA THR A 56 -29.10 14.12 -14.31
C THR A 56 -29.84 15.43 -14.58
N ARG A 57 -31.13 15.34 -14.92
CA ARG A 57 -32.03 16.47 -15.14
C ARG A 57 -33.08 16.53 -14.04
N SER A 58 -33.32 17.72 -13.50
CA SER A 58 -34.26 17.89 -12.39
C SER A 58 -35.66 17.40 -12.77
N TYR A 59 -36.25 16.58 -11.90
CA TYR A 59 -37.58 16.00 -12.06
C TYR A 59 -37.77 15.14 -13.32
N GLU A 60 -36.69 14.57 -13.88
CA GLU A 60 -36.73 13.64 -15.00
C GLU A 60 -36.07 12.30 -14.63
N CYS A 61 -36.78 11.20 -14.83
CA CYS A 61 -36.22 9.85 -14.64
C CYS A 61 -35.40 9.39 -15.86
N ALA A 62 -34.46 8.46 -15.66
CA ALA A 62 -33.57 7.94 -16.72
C ALA A 62 -34.31 7.48 -18.00
N CYS A 63 -35.36 6.67 -17.84
CA CYS A 63 -36.09 6.11 -18.99
C CYS A 63 -37.04 7.12 -19.66
N GLY A 64 -37.31 8.24 -19.00
CA GLY A 64 -38.21 9.25 -19.50
C GLY A 64 -39.71 8.97 -19.32
N LYS A 65 -40.09 7.96 -18.53
CA LYS A 65 -41.50 7.72 -18.14
C LYS A 65 -42.09 8.93 -17.41
N TYR A 66 -41.33 9.47 -16.46
CA TYR A 66 -41.65 10.69 -15.71
C TYR A 66 -40.76 11.84 -16.23
N LYS A 67 -41.37 12.78 -16.96
CA LYS A 67 -40.72 13.92 -17.65
C LYS A 67 -41.50 15.23 -17.61
N ARG A 68 -42.83 15.18 -17.37
CA ARG A 68 -43.72 16.33 -17.60
C ARG A 68 -43.73 17.30 -16.41
N SER A 69 -43.23 18.50 -16.66
CA SER A 69 -43.58 19.79 -16.03
C SER A 69 -43.76 19.78 -14.51
N GLY A 70 -42.64 19.87 -13.79
CA GLY A 70 -42.61 20.30 -12.39
C GLY A 70 -42.71 19.18 -11.33
N PRO A 71 -42.89 19.56 -10.06
CA PRO A 71 -42.80 18.66 -8.90
C PRO A 71 -43.97 17.68 -8.75
N LYS A 72 -44.78 17.41 -9.80
CA LYS A 72 -45.99 16.57 -9.72
C LYS A 72 -45.69 15.12 -9.31
N PHE A 73 -44.58 14.58 -9.78
CA PHE A 73 -44.11 13.24 -9.44
C PHE A 73 -42.93 13.26 -8.46
N ARG A 74 -42.75 14.35 -7.72
CA ARG A 74 -41.62 14.52 -6.80
C ARG A 74 -41.63 13.40 -5.75
N GLY A 75 -40.48 12.74 -5.60
CA GLY A 75 -40.30 11.62 -4.66
C GLY A 75 -40.77 10.26 -5.18
N VAL A 76 -41.39 10.19 -6.36
CA VAL A 76 -41.76 8.90 -6.97
C VAL A 76 -40.51 8.22 -7.50
N VAL A 77 -40.30 6.96 -7.10
CA VAL A 77 -39.25 6.09 -7.66
C VAL A 77 -39.81 5.41 -8.91
N CYS A 78 -39.12 5.59 -10.03
CA CYS A 78 -39.59 5.01 -11.29
C CYS A 78 -39.49 3.49 -11.28
N ASP A 79 -40.60 2.82 -11.49
CA ASP A 79 -40.78 1.38 -11.57
C ASP A 79 -40.06 0.72 -12.77
N ARG A 80 -39.69 1.49 -13.82
CA ARG A 80 -38.95 0.98 -14.99
C ARG A 80 -37.43 1.12 -14.88
N CYS A 81 -36.93 2.18 -14.23
CA CYS A 81 -35.49 2.47 -14.17
C CYS A 81 -34.92 2.63 -12.75
N GLY A 82 -35.77 2.59 -11.72
CA GLY A 82 -35.41 2.74 -10.32
C GLY A 82 -35.00 4.15 -9.91
N VAL A 83 -35.07 5.15 -10.81
CA VAL A 83 -34.61 6.51 -10.52
C VAL A 83 -35.71 7.30 -9.82
N GLU A 84 -35.35 7.90 -8.70
CA GLU A 84 -36.20 8.83 -7.97
C GLU A 84 -36.31 10.18 -8.69
N VAL A 85 -37.54 10.66 -8.85
CA VAL A 85 -37.82 11.95 -9.49
C VAL A 85 -37.64 13.06 -8.46
N THR A 86 -36.48 13.72 -8.48
CA THR A 86 -36.11 14.80 -7.56
C THR A 86 -35.26 15.87 -8.25
N ASP A 87 -34.86 16.92 -7.54
CA ASP A 87 -33.95 17.96 -8.04
C ASP A 87 -32.56 17.34 -8.28
N ASN A 88 -31.90 17.67 -9.39
CA ASN A 88 -30.60 17.11 -9.73
C ASN A 88 -29.49 17.48 -8.71
N ARG A 89 -29.69 18.50 -7.87
CA ARG A 89 -28.78 18.89 -6.80
C ARG A 89 -28.44 17.76 -5.84
N VAL A 90 -29.30 16.76 -5.70
CA VAL A 90 -29.01 15.57 -4.87
C VAL A 90 -27.75 14.82 -5.34
N ARG A 91 -27.33 14.97 -6.62
CA ARG A 91 -26.09 14.40 -7.16
C ARG A 91 -24.81 15.02 -6.60
N ARG A 92 -24.92 16.09 -5.80
CA ARG A 92 -23.84 16.69 -5.02
C ARG A 92 -23.79 16.19 -3.58
N GLU A 93 -24.84 15.49 -3.12
CA GLU A 93 -25.05 15.12 -1.71
C GLU A 93 -25.09 13.60 -1.51
N ARG A 94 -25.73 12.86 -2.42
CA ARG A 94 -25.90 11.40 -2.32
C ARG A 94 -24.59 10.67 -2.52
N MET A 95 -24.17 9.89 -1.53
CA MET A 95 -22.99 9.04 -1.61
C MET A 95 -23.34 7.66 -2.16
N GLY A 96 -22.38 7.04 -2.85
CA GLY A 96 -22.42 5.62 -3.19
C GLY A 96 -21.52 4.84 -2.24
N HIS A 97 -21.49 3.52 -2.38
CA HIS A 97 -20.46 2.69 -1.75
C HIS A 97 -20.02 1.56 -2.69
N ILE A 98 -18.90 0.94 -2.38
CA ILE A 98 -18.40 -0.29 -2.98
C ILE A 98 -18.20 -1.28 -1.84
N GLU A 99 -18.83 -2.45 -1.95
CA GLU A 99 -18.61 -3.54 -1.01
C GLU A 99 -17.33 -4.29 -1.42
N LEU A 100 -16.31 -4.28 -0.57
CA LEU A 100 -15.02 -4.87 -0.90
C LEU A 100 -15.05 -6.40 -0.70
N ALA A 101 -14.48 -7.14 -1.65
CA ALA A 101 -14.40 -8.61 -1.61
C ALA A 101 -13.36 -9.13 -0.61
N ALA A 102 -12.46 -8.26 -0.18
CA ALA A 102 -11.56 -8.47 0.94
C ALA A 102 -11.41 -7.14 1.70
N PRO A 103 -11.26 -7.16 3.03
CA PRO A 103 -11.01 -5.95 3.80
C PRO A 103 -9.69 -5.30 3.38
N VAL A 104 -9.59 -3.98 3.58
CA VAL A 104 -8.45 -3.15 3.17
C VAL A 104 -8.08 -2.20 4.30
N VAL A 105 -6.82 -2.14 4.70
CA VAL A 105 -6.37 -1.21 5.74
C VAL A 105 -6.38 0.22 5.20
N HIS A 106 -6.95 1.17 5.93
CA HIS A 106 -6.92 2.57 5.49
C HIS A 106 -5.52 3.17 5.67
N ILE A 107 -4.90 3.62 4.57
CA ILE A 107 -3.48 4.03 4.50
C ILE A 107 -3.06 5.10 5.53
N TRP A 108 -3.94 6.03 5.90
CA TRP A 108 -3.62 7.03 6.93
C TRP A 108 -3.27 6.43 8.30
N TYR A 109 -3.87 5.30 8.68
CA TYR A 109 -3.61 4.66 9.97
C TYR A 109 -2.38 3.74 9.92
N LEU A 110 -2.07 3.20 8.74
CA LEU A 110 -0.88 2.38 8.50
C LEU A 110 0.40 3.22 8.35
N ARG A 111 0.37 4.26 7.51
CA ARG A 111 1.52 5.12 7.17
C ARG A 111 1.46 6.54 7.72
N GLY A 112 0.51 6.83 8.61
CA GLY A 112 0.57 8.01 9.46
C GLY A 112 1.89 8.03 10.24
N ILE A 113 2.44 9.21 10.53
CA ILE A 113 3.66 9.32 11.35
C ILE A 113 3.25 10.00 12.67
N PRO A 114 3.29 9.29 13.81
CA PRO A 114 3.49 7.84 13.96
C PRO A 114 2.29 7.01 13.49
N SER A 115 2.51 5.74 13.14
CA SER A 115 1.47 4.84 12.66
C SER A 115 0.55 4.45 13.80
N ARG A 116 -0.74 4.79 13.69
CA ARG A 116 -1.73 4.53 14.75
C ARG A 116 -1.97 3.03 14.92
N LEU A 117 -1.98 2.31 13.80
CA LEU A 117 -2.16 0.86 13.79
C LEU A 117 -0.96 0.13 14.41
N SER A 118 0.26 0.51 14.03
CA SER A 118 1.49 -0.03 14.60
C SER A 118 1.60 0.24 16.10
N LEU A 119 1.27 1.46 16.54
CA LEU A 119 1.25 1.78 17.98
C LEU A 119 0.24 0.92 18.74
N LEU A 120 -0.98 0.76 18.22
CA LEU A 120 -2.04 0.02 18.89
C LEU A 120 -1.68 -1.47 19.03
N LEU A 121 -1.22 -2.09 17.93
CA LEU A 121 -0.84 -3.50 17.89
C LEU A 121 0.49 -3.80 18.59
N GLY A 122 1.36 -2.81 18.81
CA GLY A 122 2.70 -3.02 19.36
C GLY A 122 3.72 -3.55 18.35
N ALA A 123 3.33 -3.76 17.10
CA ALA A 123 4.19 -4.25 16.02
C ALA A 123 4.95 -3.12 15.30
N SER A 124 6.08 -3.43 14.67
CA SER A 124 6.82 -2.48 13.83
C SER A 124 6.04 -2.09 12.58
N THR A 125 6.05 -0.80 12.21
CA THR A 125 5.34 -0.33 11.00
C THR A 125 5.87 -1.01 9.73
N LYS A 126 7.19 -1.26 9.65
CA LYS A 126 7.81 -1.91 8.48
C LYS A 126 7.36 -3.37 8.33
N GLU A 127 7.23 -4.08 9.43
CA GLU A 127 6.82 -5.49 9.43
C GLU A 127 5.32 -5.60 9.17
N LEU A 128 4.52 -4.72 9.78
CA LEU A 128 3.08 -4.67 9.54
C LEU A 128 2.75 -4.37 8.08
N GLU A 129 3.53 -3.52 7.40
CA GLU A 129 3.43 -3.34 5.96
C GLU A 129 3.66 -4.65 5.19
N LYS A 130 4.60 -5.50 5.60
CA LYS A 130 4.82 -6.78 4.91
C LYS A 130 3.60 -7.68 5.00
N VAL A 131 2.96 -7.74 6.18
CA VAL A 131 1.72 -8.49 6.38
C VAL A 131 0.59 -7.93 5.51
N VAL A 132 0.31 -6.62 5.59
CA VAL A 132 -0.80 -5.97 4.87
C VAL A 132 -0.66 -6.11 3.36
N TYR A 133 0.55 -6.00 2.82
CA TYR A 133 0.82 -6.04 1.39
C TYR A 133 1.26 -7.41 0.87
N PHE A 134 1.13 -8.48 1.65
CA PHE A 134 1.52 -9.83 1.25
C PHE A 134 2.97 -9.88 0.74
N ALA A 135 3.85 -9.04 1.30
CA ALA A 135 5.22 -8.92 0.84
C ALA A 135 6.09 -10.00 1.51
N PRO A 136 6.88 -10.76 0.74
CA PRO A 136 7.75 -11.76 1.33
C PRO A 136 8.91 -11.12 2.08
N THR A 137 9.38 -11.80 3.13
CA THR A 137 10.64 -11.48 3.78
C THR A 137 11.72 -12.40 3.26
N ARG A 138 12.80 -11.80 2.76
CA ARG A 138 14.03 -12.53 2.44
C ARG A 138 14.90 -12.64 3.67
N ARG A 139 15.21 -13.87 4.09
CA ARG A 139 16.10 -14.14 5.23
C ARG A 139 17.03 -15.29 4.88
N ARG A 140 18.34 -15.08 5.06
CA ARG A 140 19.32 -16.16 4.96
C ARG A 140 19.43 -16.83 6.32
N GLU A 141 19.16 -18.12 6.36
CA GLU A 141 19.20 -18.92 7.58
C GLU A 141 20.20 -20.08 7.43
N LYS A 142 20.72 -20.53 8.58
CA LYS A 142 21.45 -21.80 8.63
C LYS A 142 20.48 -22.96 8.39
N VAL A 143 20.98 -24.01 7.76
CA VAL A 143 20.26 -25.26 7.57
C VAL A 143 20.68 -26.27 8.64
N TYR A 144 19.72 -27.05 9.12
CA TYR A 144 19.92 -28.11 10.09
C TYR A 144 19.49 -29.45 9.48
N LYS A 145 20.23 -30.52 9.78
CA LYS A 145 19.90 -31.89 9.40
C LYS A 145 19.28 -32.61 10.60
N VAL A 146 18.11 -33.20 10.41
CA VAL A 146 17.38 -33.90 11.47
C VAL A 146 18.10 -35.20 11.84
N VAL A 147 18.52 -35.33 13.10
CA VAL A 147 19.26 -36.49 13.62
C VAL A 147 18.36 -37.42 14.41
N SER A 148 17.50 -36.88 15.28
CA SER A 148 16.49 -37.65 16.02
C SER A 148 15.08 -37.15 15.73
N GLU A 149 14.20 -38.10 15.46
CA GLU A 149 12.79 -37.83 15.16
C GLU A 149 12.03 -37.42 16.42
N GLY A 150 11.08 -36.50 16.26
CA GLY A 150 10.14 -36.13 17.30
C GLY A 150 8.84 -36.95 17.24
N ARG A 151 7.86 -36.56 18.05
CA ARG A 151 6.50 -37.12 18.10
C ARG A 151 5.76 -37.02 16.76
N ARG A 152 6.07 -36.02 15.94
CA ARG A 152 5.44 -35.74 14.64
C ARG A 152 6.42 -35.98 13.49
N ILE A 153 6.61 -37.27 13.18
CA ILE A 153 7.50 -37.76 12.10
C ILE A 153 7.02 -37.26 10.72
N ASP A 154 5.73 -36.95 10.57
CA ASP A 154 5.15 -36.37 9.36
C ASP A 154 5.76 -35.02 8.99
N LEU A 155 6.14 -34.21 9.98
CA LEU A 155 6.66 -32.86 9.76
C LEU A 155 8.18 -32.86 9.49
N ALA A 156 8.93 -33.67 10.23
CA ALA A 156 10.38 -33.73 10.14
C ALA A 156 10.90 -35.16 10.38
N ARG A 157 11.30 -35.82 9.29
CA ARG A 157 11.90 -37.16 9.29
C ARG A 157 13.41 -37.09 9.45
N ARG A 158 14.02 -38.17 9.96
CA ARG A 158 15.48 -38.28 10.05
C ARG A 158 16.12 -38.07 8.67
N GLY A 159 17.19 -37.27 8.64
CA GLY A 159 17.93 -36.91 7.42
C GLY A 159 17.32 -35.75 6.61
N LYS A 160 16.11 -35.27 6.93
CA LYS A 160 15.53 -34.07 6.29
C LYS A 160 16.37 -32.84 6.65
N LEU A 161 16.51 -31.93 5.69
CA LEU A 161 17.08 -30.60 5.91
C LEU A 161 15.97 -29.60 6.23
N ILE A 162 16.17 -28.81 7.27
CA ILE A 162 15.21 -27.80 7.76
C ILE A 162 15.92 -26.49 8.06
N SER A 163 15.19 -25.38 8.06
CA SER A 163 15.77 -24.07 8.38
C SER A 163 15.92 -23.86 9.89
N ALA A 164 16.76 -22.91 10.28
CA ALA A 164 16.96 -22.54 11.69
C ALA A 164 15.65 -22.14 12.41
N SER A 165 14.72 -21.50 11.70
CA SER A 165 13.41 -21.13 12.26
C SER A 165 12.52 -22.37 12.49
N GLU A 166 12.57 -23.35 11.59
CA GLU A 166 11.83 -24.62 11.75
C GLU A 166 12.39 -25.44 12.92
N GLU A 167 13.71 -25.56 13.04
CA GLU A 167 14.38 -26.28 14.14
C GLU A 167 13.93 -25.74 15.50
N ARG A 168 13.90 -24.41 15.65
CA ARG A 168 13.51 -23.74 16.89
C ARG A 168 12.09 -24.12 17.32
N ILE A 169 11.16 -24.17 16.38
CA ILE A 169 9.75 -24.48 16.67
C ILE A 169 9.60 -25.96 17.00
N HIS A 170 10.23 -26.85 16.21
CA HIS A 170 10.21 -28.29 16.48
C HIS A 170 10.78 -28.63 17.86
N ARG A 171 11.90 -28.01 18.22
CA ARG A 171 12.55 -28.17 19.52
C ARG A 171 11.72 -27.61 20.68
N PHE A 172 10.98 -26.53 20.45
CA PHE A 172 10.09 -25.95 21.46
C PHE A 172 8.94 -26.91 21.82
N TYR A 173 8.25 -27.47 20.82
CA TYR A 173 7.14 -28.39 21.05
C TYR A 173 7.57 -29.81 21.46
N ASP A 174 8.73 -30.25 20.99
CA ASP A 174 9.26 -31.57 21.32
C ASP A 174 10.74 -31.53 21.73
N PRO A 175 11.02 -31.60 23.05
CA PRO A 175 12.38 -31.68 23.54
C PRO A 175 13.17 -32.91 23.07
N LYS A 176 12.51 -33.97 22.57
CA LYS A 176 13.17 -35.16 22.01
C LYS A 176 13.64 -34.96 20.57
N PHE A 177 13.09 -33.97 19.87
CA PHE A 177 13.51 -33.63 18.52
C PHE A 177 14.93 -33.03 18.57
N LYS A 178 15.84 -33.54 17.74
CA LYS A 178 17.18 -32.98 17.57
C LYS A 178 17.53 -32.86 16.10
N ALA A 179 17.93 -31.67 15.71
CA ALA A 179 18.58 -31.39 14.45
C ALA A 179 19.91 -30.70 14.73
N GLU A 180 20.91 -30.97 13.90
CA GLU A 180 22.27 -30.44 14.04
C GLU A 180 22.61 -29.58 12.83
N GLU A 181 23.56 -28.64 12.97
CA GLU A 181 23.97 -27.79 11.86
C GLU A 181 24.42 -28.63 10.66
N ALA A 182 23.96 -28.26 9.47
CA ALA A 182 24.25 -28.96 8.24
C ALA A 182 25.46 -28.36 7.53
N PHE A 183 26.35 -29.22 7.05
CA PHE A 183 27.55 -28.85 6.31
C PHE A 183 27.54 -29.51 4.94
N ARG A 184 27.74 -28.73 3.89
CA ARG A 184 27.86 -29.24 2.53
C ARG A 184 29.32 -29.52 2.20
N ILE A 185 29.58 -30.70 1.67
CA ILE A 185 30.90 -31.10 1.21
C ILE A 185 31.19 -30.45 -0.14
N THR A 186 32.21 -29.60 -0.22
CA THR A 186 32.57 -28.85 -1.43
C THR A 186 33.69 -29.49 -2.22
N LYS A 187 34.65 -30.11 -1.52
CA LYS A 187 35.79 -30.80 -2.10
C LYS A 187 35.93 -32.17 -1.43
N VAL A 188 36.18 -33.18 -2.25
CA VAL A 188 36.50 -34.54 -1.81
C VAL A 188 37.77 -34.94 -2.55
N GLU A 189 38.77 -35.39 -1.81
CA GLU A 189 39.98 -35.98 -2.35
C GLU A 189 39.83 -37.50 -2.22
N GLU A 190 39.53 -38.17 -3.33
CA GLU A 190 39.45 -39.63 -3.42
C GLU A 190 40.78 -40.21 -3.85
N ILE A 191 41.07 -41.41 -3.33
CA ILE A 191 42.19 -42.21 -3.79
C ILE A 191 41.67 -42.97 -5.02
N ASN A 192 42.21 -42.64 -6.19
CA ASN A 192 41.75 -43.18 -7.48
C ASN A 192 42.41 -44.55 -7.77
N VAL A 193 42.34 -45.48 -6.83
CA VAL A 193 42.75 -46.89 -7.02
C VAL A 193 41.79 -47.78 -6.25
N ASP A 194 41.51 -48.95 -6.80
CA ASP A 194 40.64 -49.97 -6.22
C ASP A 194 41.46 -51.15 -5.68
N GLU A 195 40.85 -51.97 -4.82
CA GLU A 195 41.48 -53.19 -4.32
C GLU A 195 41.77 -54.17 -5.48
N GLY A 196 43.02 -54.64 -5.58
CA GLY A 196 43.48 -55.48 -6.67
C GLY A 196 44.17 -54.74 -7.81
N ASP A 197 44.13 -53.39 -7.83
CA ASP A 197 44.88 -52.61 -8.81
C ASP A 197 46.40 -52.81 -8.64
N VAL A 198 47.11 -52.89 -9.76
CA VAL A 198 48.57 -53.00 -9.79
C VAL A 198 49.16 -51.62 -10.11
N ILE A 199 49.91 -51.07 -9.17
CA ILE A 199 50.48 -49.71 -9.22
C ILE A 199 51.99 -49.73 -9.05
N THR A 200 52.68 -48.64 -9.43
CA THR A 200 54.14 -48.54 -9.34
C THR A 200 54.62 -48.12 -7.94
N ALA A 201 55.86 -48.45 -7.59
CA ALA A 201 56.51 -48.00 -6.35
C ALA A 201 56.45 -46.46 -6.14
N SER A 202 56.55 -45.68 -7.20
CA SER A 202 56.44 -44.21 -7.13
C SER A 202 55.01 -43.74 -6.79
N GLN A 203 53.98 -44.40 -7.32
CA GLN A 203 52.59 -44.13 -6.98
C GLN A 203 52.27 -44.53 -5.53
N VAL A 204 52.78 -45.68 -5.07
CA VAL A 204 52.66 -46.13 -3.67
C VAL A 204 53.27 -45.09 -2.72
N ASN A 205 54.51 -44.66 -2.97
CA ASN A 205 55.19 -43.68 -2.11
C ASN A 205 54.46 -42.32 -2.08
N ARG A 206 53.88 -41.89 -3.21
CA ARG A 206 53.06 -40.67 -3.25
C ARG A 206 51.79 -40.82 -2.42
N ILE A 207 51.06 -41.92 -2.58
CA ILE A 207 49.81 -42.17 -1.86
C ILE A 207 50.08 -42.34 -0.35
N LEU A 208 51.14 -43.07 0.04
CA LEU A 208 51.52 -43.23 1.45
C LEU A 208 51.97 -41.90 2.08
N SER A 209 52.72 -41.07 1.35
CA SER A 209 53.11 -39.73 1.82
C SER A 209 51.92 -38.79 2.01
N GLU A 210 50.92 -38.89 1.13
CA GLU A 210 49.72 -38.03 1.16
C GLU A 210 48.65 -38.50 2.17
N TYR A 211 48.45 -39.81 2.34
CA TYR A 211 47.31 -40.38 3.09
C TYR A 211 47.68 -41.26 4.28
N GLY A 212 48.94 -41.69 4.41
CA GLY A 212 49.44 -42.55 5.49
C GLY A 212 49.07 -44.03 5.39
N ASP A 213 49.72 -44.85 6.21
CA ASP A 213 49.70 -46.32 6.15
C ASP A 213 48.39 -46.98 6.67
N GLU A 214 47.55 -46.22 7.38
CA GLU A 214 46.30 -46.76 7.95
C GLU A 214 45.15 -46.83 6.94
N LEU A 215 45.15 -45.94 5.93
CA LEU A 215 44.04 -45.77 4.98
C LEU A 215 44.29 -46.43 3.62
N PHE A 216 45.55 -46.76 3.34
CA PHE A 216 45.99 -47.37 2.10
C PHE A 216 47.08 -48.42 2.40
N LYS A 217 46.87 -49.65 1.92
CA LYS A 217 47.88 -50.71 1.99
C LYS A 217 48.12 -51.29 0.62
N ALA A 218 49.40 -51.48 0.30
CA ALA A 218 49.83 -52.15 -0.89
C ALA A 218 50.96 -53.12 -0.54
N GLU A 219 50.94 -54.30 -1.14
CA GLU A 219 51.98 -55.31 -0.99
C GLU A 219 52.73 -55.48 -2.31
N PRO A 220 54.01 -55.91 -2.28
CA PRO A 220 54.72 -56.23 -3.51
C PRO A 220 53.95 -57.26 -4.33
N ALA A 221 53.81 -56.99 -5.62
CA ALA A 221 53.11 -57.86 -6.56
C ALA A 221 54.07 -58.87 -7.15
N TYR A 222 53.63 -60.13 -7.27
CA TYR A 222 54.40 -61.22 -7.86
C TYR A 222 53.64 -61.82 -9.04
N ARG A 223 54.35 -62.07 -10.14
CA ARG A 223 53.86 -62.85 -11.27
C ARG A 223 54.01 -64.34 -10.95
N MET A 224 52.93 -65.08 -11.13
CA MET A 224 52.86 -66.52 -10.91
C MET A 224 52.94 -67.27 -12.25
N PHE A 225 53.84 -68.24 -12.34
CA PHE A 225 54.01 -69.12 -13.50
C PHE A 225 54.41 -70.54 -13.09
N LYS A 226 54.13 -71.51 -13.97
CA LYS A 226 54.53 -72.91 -13.78
C LYS A 226 55.91 -73.17 -14.36
N GLU A 227 56.63 -74.09 -13.74
CA GLU A 227 57.97 -74.49 -14.18
C GLU A 227 57.93 -75.07 -15.61
N GLY A 228 58.63 -74.41 -16.55
CA GLY A 228 58.63 -74.75 -17.98
C GLY A 228 57.92 -73.75 -18.90
N ASP A 229 57.18 -72.78 -18.34
CA ASP A 229 56.31 -71.85 -19.10
C ASP A 229 56.59 -70.37 -18.72
N GLU A 230 57.87 -69.99 -18.65
CA GLU A 230 58.33 -68.68 -18.13
C GLU A 230 57.79 -67.46 -18.89
N GLN A 231 57.30 -67.63 -20.12
CA GLN A 231 56.74 -66.54 -20.92
C GLN A 231 55.24 -66.26 -20.65
N VAL A 232 54.52 -67.17 -19.98
CA VAL A 232 53.07 -67.06 -19.78
C VAL A 232 52.74 -66.85 -18.30
N SER A 233 52.47 -65.60 -17.91
CA SER A 233 52.00 -65.29 -16.56
C SER A 233 50.54 -65.66 -16.39
N TYR A 234 50.22 -66.49 -15.39
CA TYR A 234 48.85 -66.97 -15.15
C TYR A 234 48.02 -65.96 -14.34
N ALA A 235 48.65 -65.28 -13.37
CA ALA A 235 48.04 -64.22 -12.56
C ALA A 235 49.11 -63.37 -11.86
N ILE A 236 48.73 -62.15 -11.44
CA ILE A 236 49.51 -61.30 -10.53
C ILE A 236 48.88 -61.42 -9.14
N ILE A 237 49.69 -61.72 -8.13
CA ILE A 237 49.22 -61.94 -6.76
C ILE A 237 50.03 -61.14 -5.73
N ALA A 238 49.43 -60.89 -4.57
CA ALA A 238 50.08 -60.23 -3.43
C ALA A 238 51.05 -61.17 -2.70
N GLU A 239 52.10 -60.61 -2.09
CA GLU A 239 53.11 -61.37 -1.34
C GLU A 239 52.50 -62.25 -0.24
N SER A 240 51.49 -61.76 0.48
CA SER A 240 50.76 -62.52 1.51
C SER A 240 50.11 -63.81 1.01
N LYS A 241 49.74 -63.89 -0.26
CA LYS A 241 49.08 -65.07 -0.87
C LYS A 241 50.08 -66.12 -1.37
N ILE A 242 51.38 -65.82 -1.45
CA ILE A 242 52.40 -66.72 -2.01
C ILE A 242 52.52 -68.02 -1.21
N LYS A 243 52.54 -67.94 0.13
CA LYS A 243 52.71 -69.14 0.98
C LYS A 243 51.56 -70.13 0.80
N ALA A 244 50.33 -69.63 0.82
CA ALA A 244 49.13 -70.44 0.60
C ALA A 244 49.11 -71.07 -0.81
N MET A 245 49.56 -70.35 -1.83
CA MET A 245 49.59 -70.85 -3.21
C MET A 245 50.69 -71.90 -3.43
N LYS A 246 51.88 -71.75 -2.79
CA LYS A 246 52.94 -72.76 -2.80
C LYS A 246 52.58 -74.05 -2.09
N GLU A 247 51.77 -73.96 -1.03
CA GLU A 247 51.24 -75.13 -0.31
C GLU A 247 50.17 -75.87 -1.14
N ALA A 248 49.45 -75.16 -2.01
CA ALA A 248 48.43 -75.74 -2.88
C ALA A 248 49.01 -76.41 -4.13
N ASP A 249 50.08 -75.86 -4.72
CA ASP A 249 50.77 -76.42 -5.88
C ASP A 249 52.28 -76.09 -5.83
N SER A 250 53.10 -77.12 -5.62
CA SER A 250 54.55 -77.00 -5.45
C SER A 250 55.32 -76.68 -6.74
N GLU A 251 54.67 -76.76 -7.91
CA GLU A 251 55.28 -76.46 -9.22
C GLU A 251 55.19 -74.95 -9.59
N LEU A 252 54.61 -74.13 -8.72
CA LEU A 252 54.46 -72.69 -8.93
C LEU A 252 55.72 -71.90 -8.54
N LYS A 253 56.27 -71.15 -9.49
CA LYS A 253 57.32 -70.14 -9.27
C LYS A 253 56.73 -68.73 -9.26
N PHE A 254 57.35 -67.86 -8.47
CA PHE A 254 56.90 -66.48 -8.24
C PHE A 254 58.07 -65.54 -8.43
N GLU A 255 57.91 -64.56 -9.33
CA GLU A 255 58.89 -63.49 -9.56
C GLU A 255 58.25 -62.13 -9.30
N ARG A 256 59.05 -61.14 -8.87
CA ARG A 256 58.53 -59.78 -8.68
C ARG A 256 57.95 -59.25 -9.99
N ALA A 257 56.72 -58.76 -9.93
CA ALA A 257 56.10 -58.07 -11.04
C ALA A 257 56.76 -56.69 -11.20
N VAL A 258 57.02 -56.30 -12.44
CA VAL A 258 57.61 -55.00 -12.78
C VAL A 258 56.64 -54.27 -13.70
N LEU A 259 56.30 -53.03 -13.36
CA LEU A 259 55.42 -52.16 -14.14
C LEU A 259 56.20 -50.88 -14.48
N ASN A 260 56.33 -50.55 -15.77
CA ASN A 260 57.08 -49.37 -16.24
C ASN A 260 58.52 -49.27 -15.68
N ASN A 261 59.28 -50.38 -15.68
CA ASN A 261 60.64 -50.48 -15.11
C ASN A 261 60.75 -50.16 -13.61
N GLN A 262 59.64 -50.22 -12.87
CA GLN A 262 59.62 -50.11 -11.40
C GLN A 262 58.97 -51.35 -10.79
N ASP A 263 59.35 -51.67 -9.55
CA ASP A 263 58.68 -52.72 -8.78
C ASP A 263 57.17 -52.42 -8.70
N ALA A 264 56.37 -53.42 -9.03
CA ALA A 264 54.93 -53.33 -9.00
C ALA A 264 54.40 -53.75 -7.62
N PHE A 265 53.36 -53.08 -7.18
CA PHE A 265 52.64 -53.34 -5.95
C PHE A 265 51.18 -53.57 -6.26
N ILE A 266 50.54 -54.49 -5.55
CA ILE A 266 49.10 -54.72 -5.63
C ILE A 266 48.44 -54.08 -4.41
N VAL A 267 47.38 -53.32 -4.66
CA VAL A 267 46.60 -52.66 -3.63
C VAL A 267 45.81 -53.71 -2.85
N THR A 268 46.08 -53.85 -1.55
CA THR A 268 45.45 -54.86 -0.69
C THR A 268 44.26 -54.33 0.09
N SER A 269 44.26 -53.04 0.43
CA SER A 269 43.10 -52.40 1.03
C SER A 269 43.09 -50.89 0.78
N VAL A 270 41.93 -50.34 0.41
CA VAL A 270 41.71 -48.89 0.24
C VAL A 270 40.45 -48.47 0.97
N VAL A 271 40.55 -47.43 1.80
CA VAL A 271 39.37 -46.85 2.46
C VAL A 271 38.79 -45.72 1.60
N HIS A 272 37.70 -46.00 0.90
CA HIS A 272 36.89 -44.98 0.22
C HIS A 272 36.07 -44.17 1.23
N LEU A 273 35.75 -42.92 0.87
CA LEU A 273 34.96 -42.04 1.73
C LEU A 273 33.48 -42.42 1.65
N PRO A 274 32.73 -42.36 2.77
CA PRO A 274 31.31 -42.73 2.80
C PRO A 274 30.38 -41.65 2.22
N PHE A 275 30.93 -40.61 1.61
CA PHE A 275 30.20 -39.44 1.11
C PHE A 275 30.85 -38.93 -0.17
N VAL A 276 30.04 -38.27 -1.00
CA VAL A 276 30.46 -37.67 -2.27
C VAL A 276 30.40 -36.15 -2.20
N LYS A 277 30.95 -35.49 -3.23
CA LYS A 277 30.85 -34.04 -3.39
C LYS A 277 29.38 -33.61 -3.45
N ASN A 278 29.04 -32.53 -2.74
CA ASN A 278 27.70 -31.97 -2.52
C ASN A 278 26.82 -32.70 -1.50
N ASP A 279 27.28 -33.79 -0.90
CA ASP A 279 26.54 -34.38 0.22
C ASP A 279 26.45 -33.42 1.40
N VAL A 280 25.34 -33.51 2.13
CA VAL A 280 25.05 -32.69 3.30
C VAL A 280 25.09 -33.55 4.56
N ILE A 281 26.00 -33.22 5.45
CA ILE A 281 26.28 -33.95 6.69
C ILE A 281 25.92 -33.10 7.91
N SER A 282 25.53 -33.77 8.99
CA SER A 282 25.28 -33.16 10.30
C SER A 282 26.60 -32.80 11.00
N GLU A 283 26.52 -31.98 12.04
CA GLU A 283 27.69 -31.59 12.84
C GLU A 283 28.40 -32.81 13.46
N SER A 284 27.65 -33.78 13.99
CA SER A 284 28.24 -35.01 14.54
C SER A 284 28.94 -35.84 13.46
N GLU A 285 28.34 -35.97 12.27
CA GLU A 285 28.96 -36.63 11.11
C GLU A 285 30.22 -35.89 10.66
N TYR A 286 30.19 -34.56 10.60
CA TYR A 286 31.35 -33.73 10.27
C TYR A 286 32.51 -33.96 11.24
N ARG A 287 32.25 -33.94 12.55
CA ARG A 287 33.28 -34.21 13.57
C ARG A 287 33.87 -35.60 13.44
N LEU A 288 33.02 -36.61 13.25
CA LEU A 288 33.44 -38.01 13.06
C LEU A 288 34.32 -38.17 11.81
N TYR A 289 33.88 -37.61 10.67
CA TYR A 289 34.62 -37.71 9.41
C TYR A 289 35.91 -36.90 9.43
N ASN A 290 35.93 -35.73 10.08
CA ASN A 290 37.14 -34.93 10.17
C ASN A 290 38.20 -35.59 11.08
N GLN A 291 37.77 -36.37 12.08
CA GLN A 291 38.67 -37.19 12.91
C GLN A 291 39.21 -38.40 12.14
N LYS A 292 38.35 -39.11 11.40
CA LYS A 292 38.71 -40.35 10.69
C LYS A 292 39.44 -40.10 9.35
N TYR A 293 39.16 -38.98 8.70
CA TYR A 293 39.64 -38.62 7.37
C TYR A 293 40.16 -37.17 7.34
N PRO A 294 41.21 -36.85 8.13
CA PRO A 294 41.71 -35.48 8.23
C PRO A 294 42.18 -34.97 6.86
N LYS A 295 41.82 -33.72 6.53
CA LYS A 295 42.20 -33.00 5.29
C LYS A 295 41.71 -33.61 3.96
N ARG A 296 41.01 -34.76 3.96
CA ARG A 296 40.47 -35.45 2.77
C ARG A 296 39.28 -34.74 2.13
N PHE A 297 38.62 -33.83 2.85
CA PHE A 297 37.43 -33.14 2.38
C PHE A 297 37.35 -31.73 2.95
N GLN A 298 36.65 -30.85 2.25
CA GLN A 298 36.34 -29.50 2.71
C GLN A 298 34.83 -29.34 2.79
N THR A 299 34.38 -28.60 3.80
CA THR A 299 32.98 -28.32 4.03
C THR A 299 32.73 -26.83 4.11
N VAL A 300 31.50 -26.44 3.80
CA VAL A 300 30.98 -25.10 4.05
C VAL A 300 29.66 -25.25 4.80
N GLU A 301 29.39 -24.35 5.75
CA GLU A 301 28.09 -24.28 6.42
C GLU A 301 26.97 -24.13 5.40
N GLU A 302 25.98 -25.01 5.46
CA GLU A 302 24.84 -24.99 4.57
C GLU A 302 23.89 -23.88 5.01
N THR A 303 23.54 -22.99 4.07
CA THR A 303 22.61 -21.89 4.32
C THR A 303 21.57 -21.82 3.22
N GLU A 304 20.33 -21.57 3.60
CA GLU A 304 19.22 -21.40 2.67
C GLU A 304 18.74 -19.95 2.71
N THR A 305 18.40 -19.39 1.55
CA THR A 305 17.73 -18.08 1.48
C THR A 305 16.24 -18.29 1.35
N LEU A 306 15.51 -17.94 2.39
CA LEU A 306 14.06 -18.07 2.46
C LEU A 306 13.40 -16.85 1.84
N GLU A 307 12.28 -17.04 1.16
CA GLU A 307 11.44 -15.96 0.63
C GLU A 307 9.97 -16.27 0.90
N ASP A 308 9.58 -16.06 2.17
CA ASP A 308 8.25 -16.44 2.66
C ASP A 308 7.39 -15.21 2.95
N PRO A 309 6.07 -15.26 2.67
CA PRO A 309 5.11 -14.27 3.14
C PRO A 309 5.09 -14.14 4.66
N CYS A 310 4.76 -12.94 5.15
CA CYS A 310 4.61 -12.67 6.57
C CYS A 310 3.16 -12.80 7.04
N TYR A 311 2.98 -13.44 8.18
CA TYR A 311 1.72 -13.58 8.91
C TYR A 311 1.80 -12.84 10.24
N ILE A 312 0.67 -12.38 10.75
CA ILE A 312 0.53 -11.82 12.09
C ILE A 312 -0.17 -12.82 12.99
N VAL A 313 0.39 -13.08 14.17
CA VAL A 313 -0.15 -14.02 15.15
C VAL A 313 -1.42 -13.42 15.78
N ILE A 314 -2.54 -14.12 15.62
CA ILE A 314 -3.84 -13.75 16.19
C ILE A 314 -3.99 -14.40 17.57
N ASN A 315 -3.73 -15.70 17.64
CA ASN A 315 -3.69 -16.47 18.87
C ASN A 315 -2.40 -17.30 18.92
N GLY A 316 -1.58 -17.05 19.93
CA GLY A 316 -0.28 -17.72 20.13
C GLY A 316 -0.40 -19.16 20.64
N GLY A 317 -1.54 -19.57 21.22
CA GLY A 317 -1.72 -20.94 21.72
C GLY A 317 -0.60 -21.36 22.67
N GLU A 318 -0.07 -22.57 22.47
CA GLU A 318 1.14 -23.07 23.13
C GLU A 318 2.44 -22.76 22.36
N SER A 319 2.39 -21.91 21.34
CA SER A 319 3.57 -21.61 20.51
C SER A 319 4.56 -20.67 21.21
N PRO A 320 5.82 -20.56 20.71
CA PRO A 320 6.80 -19.60 21.25
C PRO A 320 6.52 -18.14 20.86
N PHE A 321 5.40 -17.85 20.19
CA PHE A 321 5.08 -16.53 19.66
C PHE A 321 3.96 -15.86 20.42
N ASP A 322 4.14 -14.56 20.70
CA ASP A 322 3.14 -13.75 21.36
C ASP A 322 2.10 -13.20 20.37
N ARG A 323 0.97 -12.74 20.90
CA ARG A 323 -0.06 -12.08 20.09
C ARG A 323 0.51 -10.82 19.43
N ALA A 324 0.19 -10.65 18.14
CA ALA A 324 0.68 -9.59 17.26
C ALA A 324 2.15 -9.70 16.81
N ASP A 325 2.86 -10.78 17.15
CA ASP A 325 4.14 -11.09 16.53
C ASP A 325 3.97 -11.38 15.03
N ILE A 326 5.03 -11.10 14.28
CA ILE A 326 5.04 -11.28 12.82
C ILE A 326 6.01 -12.41 12.48
N ILE A 327 5.47 -13.46 11.87
CA ILE A 327 6.15 -14.72 11.58
C ILE A 327 6.10 -15.03 10.08
N LEU A 328 6.87 -16.01 9.63
CA LEU A 328 6.91 -16.51 8.26
C LEU A 328 5.84 -17.58 8.01
N GLU A 329 5.46 -17.78 6.75
CA GLU A 329 4.48 -18.80 6.34
C GLU A 329 4.84 -20.21 6.81
N ARG A 330 6.12 -20.62 6.72
CA ARG A 330 6.56 -21.93 7.22
C ARG A 330 6.40 -22.09 8.73
N GLU A 331 6.66 -21.02 9.49
CA GLU A 331 6.53 -21.02 10.95
C GLU A 331 5.05 -21.17 11.33
N GLU A 332 4.17 -20.46 10.63
CA GLU A 332 2.71 -20.61 10.77
C GLU A 332 2.26 -22.05 10.50
N THR A 333 2.73 -22.64 9.40
CA THR A 333 2.32 -23.99 8.98
C THR A 333 2.75 -25.04 10.01
N ILE A 334 3.96 -24.92 10.56
CA ILE A 334 4.47 -25.83 11.58
C ILE A 334 3.72 -25.64 12.90
N CYS A 335 3.57 -24.39 13.37
CA CYS A 335 2.84 -24.09 14.60
C CYS A 335 1.39 -24.59 14.54
N ALA A 336 0.68 -24.36 13.42
CA ALA A 336 -0.69 -24.85 13.22
C ALA A 336 -0.76 -26.39 13.16
N ALA A 337 0.30 -27.06 12.73
CA ALA A 337 0.36 -28.52 12.71
C ALA A 337 0.55 -29.13 14.11
N TYR A 338 1.29 -28.46 15.00
CA TYR A 338 1.49 -28.88 16.39
C TYR A 338 0.30 -28.54 17.28
N ASP A 339 -0.18 -27.30 17.19
CA ASP A 339 -1.23 -26.75 18.03
C ASP A 339 -2.42 -26.29 17.19
N LYS A 340 -3.57 -26.95 17.36
CA LYS A 340 -4.81 -26.61 16.67
C LYS A 340 -5.42 -25.29 17.15
N THR A 341 -5.02 -24.78 18.31
CA THR A 341 -5.49 -23.51 18.87
C THR A 341 -4.72 -22.31 18.30
N PHE A 342 -3.51 -22.55 17.79
CA PHE A 342 -2.69 -21.54 17.14
C PHE A 342 -3.40 -20.99 15.89
N ARG A 343 -3.40 -19.67 15.75
CA ARG A 343 -3.96 -18.99 14.56
C ARG A 343 -3.13 -17.78 14.21
N ALA A 344 -2.72 -17.70 12.95
CA ALA A 344 -2.16 -16.49 12.37
C ALA A 344 -2.96 -16.06 11.13
N GLY A 345 -2.85 -14.79 10.77
CA GLY A 345 -3.54 -14.22 9.62
C GLY A 345 -2.60 -13.43 8.72
N ILE A 346 -3.02 -13.20 7.48
CA ILE A 346 -2.25 -12.45 6.48
C ILE A 346 -3.10 -11.32 5.88
N GLY A 347 -2.44 -10.28 5.38
CA GLY A 347 -3.12 -9.14 4.77
C GLY A 347 -3.88 -8.29 5.77
N ALA A 348 -4.80 -7.49 5.24
CA ALA A 348 -5.74 -6.70 6.04
C ALA A 348 -6.74 -7.56 6.82
N GLU A 349 -7.00 -8.80 6.39
CA GLU A 349 -7.88 -9.77 7.05
C GLU A 349 -7.32 -10.19 8.41
N GLY A 350 -6.04 -10.58 8.45
CA GLY A 350 -5.37 -10.92 9.72
C GLY A 350 -5.35 -9.75 10.70
N VAL A 351 -5.08 -8.54 10.19
CA VAL A 351 -5.12 -7.31 10.99
C VAL A 351 -6.52 -7.01 11.51
N TYR A 352 -7.56 -7.20 10.68
CA TYR A 352 -8.95 -6.99 11.08
C TYR A 352 -9.36 -7.91 12.24
N THR A 353 -9.10 -9.22 12.11
CA THR A 353 -9.43 -10.20 13.16
C THR A 353 -8.72 -9.89 14.48
N LEU A 354 -7.46 -9.46 14.41
CA LEU A 354 -6.69 -9.08 15.59
C LEU A 354 -7.29 -7.86 16.30
N LEU A 355 -7.73 -6.85 15.54
CA LEU A 355 -8.37 -5.64 16.06
C LEU A 355 -9.77 -5.92 16.62
N GLU A 356 -10.54 -6.80 15.99
CA GLU A 356 -11.88 -7.19 16.43
C GLU A 356 -11.87 -7.89 17.79
N GLN A 357 -10.86 -8.73 18.03
CA GLN A 357 -10.67 -9.45 19.31
C GLN A 357 -9.96 -8.62 20.38
N MET A 358 -9.74 -7.33 20.17
CA MET A 358 -8.98 -6.50 21.09
C MET A 358 -9.90 -5.77 22.07
N ASP A 359 -9.73 -6.06 23.35
CA ASP A 359 -10.37 -5.30 24.43
C ASP A 359 -9.52 -4.07 24.76
N ILE A 360 -10.08 -2.89 24.49
CA ILE A 360 -9.39 -1.61 24.71
C ILE A 360 -9.25 -1.29 26.20
N ASP A 361 -10.21 -1.68 27.04
CA ASP A 361 -10.19 -1.36 28.46
C ASP A 361 -9.14 -2.21 29.20
N LEU A 362 -9.05 -3.49 28.84
CA LEU A 362 -7.96 -4.36 29.31
C LEU A 362 -6.59 -3.86 28.84
N LEU A 363 -6.46 -3.49 27.56
CA LEU A 363 -5.21 -2.96 27.01
C LEU A 363 -4.78 -1.65 27.70
N VAL A 364 -5.72 -0.73 27.97
CA VAL A 364 -5.40 0.52 28.69
C VAL A 364 -4.92 0.23 30.10
N SER A 365 -5.52 -0.75 30.79
CA SER A 365 -5.15 -1.14 32.15
C SER A 365 -3.74 -1.73 32.18
N SER A 366 -3.45 -2.71 31.30
CA SER A 366 -2.12 -3.33 31.22
C SER A 366 -1.02 -2.32 30.86
N LEU A 367 -1.30 -1.39 29.92
CA LEU A 367 -0.33 -0.37 29.53
C LEU A 367 -0.02 0.61 30.67
N ARG A 368 -0.96 0.89 31.57
CA ARG A 368 -0.73 1.75 32.73
C ARG A 368 0.21 1.09 33.74
N GLU A 369 0.04 -0.22 33.96
CA GLU A 369 0.93 -1.04 34.79
C GLU A 369 2.34 -1.08 34.19
N ASP A 370 2.46 -1.42 32.90
CA ASP A 370 3.77 -1.46 32.19
C ASP A 370 4.53 -0.12 32.26
N ILE A 371 3.81 1.01 32.22
CA ILE A 371 4.38 2.36 32.29
C ILE A 371 4.87 2.70 33.71
N ALA A 372 4.27 2.12 34.74
CA ALA A 372 4.70 2.28 36.13
C ALA A 372 6.03 1.55 36.37
N GLU A 373 6.19 0.34 35.81
CA GLU A 373 7.39 -0.49 35.97
C GLU A 373 8.55 -0.06 35.06
N CYS A 374 8.26 0.41 33.84
CA CYS A 374 9.28 0.74 32.86
C CYS A 374 9.83 2.18 33.00
N SER A 375 11.13 2.35 32.80
CA SER A 375 11.79 3.67 32.71
C SER A 375 12.41 3.94 31.32
N GLY A 376 12.81 5.18 31.06
CA GLY A 376 13.56 5.57 29.87
C GLY A 376 12.79 5.53 28.53
N GLN A 377 13.42 4.99 27.48
CA GLN A 377 12.88 4.99 26.12
C GLN A 377 11.65 4.07 25.95
N LYS A 378 11.62 2.94 26.67
CA LYS A 378 10.49 1.99 26.64
C LYS A 378 9.22 2.66 27.16
N LYS A 379 9.33 3.42 28.26
CA LYS A 379 8.24 4.24 28.80
C LYS A 379 7.66 5.22 27.77
N ARG A 380 8.51 5.94 27.01
CA ARG A 380 8.04 6.88 25.98
C ARG A 380 7.24 6.20 24.86
N LYS A 381 7.61 4.97 24.47
CA LYS A 381 6.85 4.19 23.47
C LYS A 381 5.50 3.75 24.02
N LEU A 382 5.47 3.23 25.25
CA LEU A 382 4.25 2.80 25.92
C LEU A 382 3.28 3.95 26.14
N VAL A 383 3.76 5.14 26.53
CA VAL A 383 2.92 6.35 26.67
C VAL A 383 2.25 6.72 25.35
N LYS A 384 2.96 6.65 24.21
CA LYS A 384 2.36 6.90 22.89
C LYS A 384 1.32 5.85 22.51
N ARG A 385 1.55 4.59 22.88
CA ARG A 385 0.59 3.49 22.67
C ARG A 385 -0.66 3.68 23.53
N LEU A 386 -0.48 4.00 24.81
CA LEU A 386 -1.57 4.31 25.75
C LEU A 386 -2.42 5.49 25.26
N GLN A 387 -1.79 6.55 24.73
CA GLN A 387 -2.53 7.68 24.17
C GLN A 387 -3.49 7.25 23.06
N VAL A 388 -3.05 6.41 22.13
CA VAL A 388 -3.90 5.92 21.05
C VAL A 388 -5.04 5.07 21.59
N ALA A 389 -4.76 4.17 22.54
CA ALA A 389 -5.79 3.34 23.17
C ALA A 389 -6.85 4.19 23.92
N GLU A 390 -6.41 5.20 24.66
CA GLU A 390 -7.29 6.17 25.34
C GLU A 390 -8.11 7.01 24.36
N ASP A 391 -7.56 7.40 23.21
CA ASP A 391 -8.29 8.13 22.17
C ASP A 391 -9.45 7.28 21.62
N PHE A 392 -9.25 5.97 21.44
CA PHE A 392 -10.31 5.03 21.06
C PHE A 392 -11.36 4.88 22.16
N ARG A 393 -10.93 4.68 23.41
CA ARG A 393 -11.82 4.56 24.57
C ARG A 393 -12.72 5.78 24.75
N LYS A 394 -12.16 6.99 24.66
CA LYS A 394 -12.93 8.25 24.83
C LYS A 394 -13.86 8.57 23.66
N SER A 395 -13.50 8.14 22.45
CA SER A 395 -14.29 8.46 21.25
C SER A 395 -15.42 7.47 20.98
N ASP A 396 -15.51 6.37 21.73
CA ASP A 396 -16.42 5.24 21.47
C ASP A 396 -16.29 4.73 20.01
N SER A 397 -15.11 4.88 19.42
CA SER A 397 -14.79 4.36 18.10
C SER A 397 -14.18 3.00 18.27
N LYS A 398 -14.51 2.06 17.39
CA LYS A 398 -13.88 0.75 17.43
C LYS A 398 -12.61 0.70 16.56
N PRO A 399 -11.53 0.04 17.00
CA PRO A 399 -10.27 -0.02 16.26
C PRO A 399 -10.39 -0.63 14.87
N GLU A 400 -11.25 -1.64 14.70
CA GLU A 400 -11.43 -2.35 13.44
C GLU A 400 -11.99 -1.46 12.32
N TRP A 401 -12.55 -0.28 12.63
CA TRP A 401 -12.99 0.70 11.63
C TRP A 401 -11.83 1.38 10.90
N MET A 402 -10.57 1.17 11.32
CA MET A 402 -9.38 1.51 10.52
C MET A 402 -9.21 0.60 9.30
N VAL A 403 -9.92 -0.52 9.25
CA VAL A 403 -9.97 -1.45 8.13
C VAL A 403 -11.33 -1.34 7.45
N LEU A 404 -11.30 -1.09 6.15
CA LEU A 404 -12.48 -0.88 5.32
C LEU A 404 -12.93 -2.21 4.71
N SER A 405 -14.15 -2.64 5.04
CA SER A 405 -14.91 -3.61 4.25
C SER A 405 -15.84 -2.93 3.24
N VAL A 406 -16.21 -1.68 3.52
CA VAL A 406 -17.07 -0.85 2.67
C VAL A 406 -16.35 0.45 2.35
N LEU A 407 -16.20 0.74 1.06
CA LEU A 407 -15.55 1.95 0.59
C LEU A 407 -16.59 2.96 0.11
N PRO A 408 -16.67 4.18 0.69
CA PRO A 408 -17.60 5.20 0.22
C PRO A 408 -17.19 5.75 -1.15
N VAL A 409 -18.18 6.12 -1.96
CA VAL A 409 -18.00 6.77 -3.26
C VAL A 409 -18.58 8.17 -3.20
N ILE A 410 -17.72 9.16 -3.44
CA ILE A 410 -18.09 10.59 -3.43
C ILE A 410 -19.15 10.89 -4.52
N PRO A 411 -20.09 11.81 -4.27
CA PRO A 411 -21.12 12.20 -5.26
C PRO A 411 -20.52 12.62 -6.62
N PRO A 412 -21.15 12.25 -7.75
CA PRO A 412 -20.58 12.41 -9.10
C PRO A 412 -20.34 13.87 -9.49
N ASP A 413 -21.14 14.82 -9.01
CA ASP A 413 -20.97 16.24 -9.33
C ASP A 413 -19.73 16.85 -8.64
N LEU A 414 -19.18 16.17 -7.62
CA LEU A 414 -17.89 16.52 -7.02
C LEU A 414 -16.70 15.90 -7.77
N ARG A 415 -16.96 15.01 -8.74
CA ARG A 415 -15.99 14.37 -9.63
C ARG A 415 -16.51 14.35 -11.08
N PRO A 416 -16.80 15.53 -11.66
CA PRO A 416 -17.57 15.63 -12.89
C PRO A 416 -16.84 15.03 -14.10
N MET A 417 -17.65 14.66 -15.09
CA MET A 417 -17.22 14.35 -16.44
C MET A 417 -17.90 15.35 -17.37
N VAL A 418 -17.09 16.17 -18.06
CA VAL A 418 -17.58 17.28 -18.88
C VAL A 418 -17.14 17.04 -20.32
N GLN A 419 -18.09 17.20 -21.25
CA GLN A 419 -17.79 17.17 -22.67
C GLN A 419 -17.17 18.51 -23.08
N LEU A 420 -16.02 18.45 -23.77
CA LEU A 420 -15.35 19.60 -24.36
C LEU A 420 -15.83 19.82 -25.79
N ASP A 421 -15.62 21.04 -26.28
CA ASP A 421 -15.82 21.38 -27.68
C ASP A 421 -14.95 20.45 -28.56
N GLY A 422 -15.57 19.75 -29.51
CA GLY A 422 -14.93 18.70 -30.30
C GLY A 422 -15.18 17.27 -29.80
N GLY A 423 -16.12 17.05 -28.88
CA GLY A 423 -16.63 15.73 -28.52
C GLY A 423 -15.74 14.90 -27.59
N ARG A 424 -14.62 15.45 -27.13
CA ARG A 424 -13.75 14.82 -26.13
C ARG A 424 -14.35 14.97 -24.73
N PHE A 425 -13.95 14.11 -23.80
CA PHE A 425 -14.37 14.20 -22.40
C PHE A 425 -13.20 14.57 -21.49
N ALA A 426 -13.41 15.59 -20.67
CA ALA A 426 -12.57 15.88 -19.52
C ALA A 426 -13.15 15.16 -18.29
N THR A 427 -12.35 14.32 -17.64
CA THR A 427 -12.78 13.54 -16.48
C THR A 427 -11.94 13.88 -15.26
N SER A 428 -12.56 13.84 -14.08
CA SER A 428 -11.82 13.93 -12.82
C SER A 428 -10.95 12.68 -12.60
N ASP A 429 -9.70 12.89 -12.17
CA ASP A 429 -8.73 11.83 -11.79
C ASP A 429 -9.35 10.79 -10.82
N LEU A 430 -10.27 11.20 -9.95
CA LEU A 430 -10.95 10.31 -9.01
C LEU A 430 -11.72 9.19 -9.72
N ASN A 431 -12.32 9.47 -10.88
CA ASN A 431 -13.09 8.45 -11.60
C ASN A 431 -12.19 7.31 -12.06
N ASP A 432 -10.95 7.61 -12.48
CA ASP A 432 -9.98 6.58 -12.85
C ASP A 432 -9.50 5.77 -11.64
N LEU A 433 -9.32 6.41 -10.49
CA LEU A 433 -8.95 5.73 -9.24
C LEU A 433 -10.08 4.81 -8.75
N TYR A 434 -11.34 5.28 -8.72
CA TYR A 434 -12.48 4.42 -8.41
C TYR A 434 -12.65 3.27 -9.40
N ARG A 435 -12.49 3.53 -10.70
CA ARG A 435 -12.56 2.51 -11.75
C ARG A 435 -11.53 1.41 -11.54
N ARG A 436 -10.29 1.75 -11.15
CA ARG A 436 -9.26 0.78 -10.78
C ARG A 436 -9.68 -0.08 -9.60
N VAL A 437 -10.20 0.53 -8.52
CA VAL A 437 -10.69 -0.21 -7.34
C VAL A 437 -11.81 -1.18 -7.74
N ILE A 438 -12.82 -0.73 -8.48
CA ILE A 438 -13.96 -1.57 -8.89
C ILE A 438 -13.49 -2.74 -9.76
N ASN A 439 -12.60 -2.49 -10.72
CA ASN A 439 -12.04 -3.54 -11.58
C ASN A 439 -11.30 -4.61 -10.79
N ARG A 440 -10.46 -4.21 -9.83
CA ARG A 440 -9.73 -5.14 -8.96
C ARG A 440 -10.66 -5.92 -8.04
N ASN A 441 -11.65 -5.24 -7.48
CA ASN A 441 -12.65 -5.84 -6.60
C ASN A 441 -13.49 -6.90 -7.34
N ASN A 442 -13.99 -6.58 -8.53
CA ASN A 442 -14.77 -7.50 -9.35
C ASN A 442 -13.95 -8.70 -9.83
N ARG A 443 -12.68 -8.46 -10.19
CA ARG A 443 -11.75 -9.53 -10.54
C ARG A 443 -11.48 -10.46 -9.35
N LEU A 444 -11.30 -9.90 -8.16
CA LEU A 444 -11.10 -10.67 -6.93
C LEU A 444 -12.34 -11.54 -6.61
N ARG A 445 -13.56 -10.99 -6.69
CA ARG A 445 -14.80 -11.78 -6.51
C ARG A 445 -14.85 -12.96 -7.47
N LYS A 446 -14.58 -12.73 -8.76
CA LYS A 446 -14.56 -13.78 -9.78
C LYS A 446 -13.50 -14.86 -9.50
N LEU A 447 -12.31 -14.47 -9.03
CA LEU A 447 -11.25 -15.42 -8.66
C LEU A 447 -11.63 -16.27 -7.45
N GLN A 448 -12.34 -15.70 -6.47
CA GLN A 448 -12.85 -16.44 -5.31
C GLN A 448 -13.95 -17.42 -5.71
N GLU A 449 -14.88 -17.02 -6.58
CA GLU A 449 -15.93 -17.90 -7.13
C GLU A 449 -15.33 -19.10 -7.89
N LEU A 450 -14.26 -18.87 -8.65
CA LEU A 450 -13.55 -19.91 -9.39
C LEU A 450 -12.59 -20.74 -8.52
N LYS A 451 -12.50 -20.47 -7.20
CA LYS A 451 -11.55 -21.11 -6.28
C LYS A 451 -10.11 -21.14 -6.82
N ALA A 452 -9.65 -20.01 -7.37
CA ALA A 452 -8.30 -19.88 -7.90
C ALA A 452 -7.24 -20.12 -6.82
N PRO A 453 -6.02 -20.58 -7.19
CA PRO A 453 -4.91 -20.78 -6.25
C PRO A 453 -4.62 -19.56 -5.37
N GLU A 454 -4.27 -19.79 -4.10
CA GLU A 454 -4.11 -18.72 -3.11
C GLU A 454 -3.10 -17.65 -3.53
N ILE A 455 -2.02 -18.03 -4.20
CA ILE A 455 -0.98 -17.09 -4.68
C ILE A 455 -1.61 -16.00 -5.58
N ILE A 456 -2.53 -16.39 -6.47
CA ILE A 456 -3.21 -15.47 -7.37
C ILE A 456 -4.17 -14.57 -6.59
N VAL A 457 -4.91 -15.16 -5.65
CA VAL A 457 -5.85 -14.42 -4.79
C VAL A 457 -5.12 -13.40 -3.90
N ARG A 458 -4.01 -13.78 -3.29
CA ARG A 458 -3.15 -12.91 -2.46
C ARG A 458 -2.61 -11.74 -3.29
N ASN A 459 -2.14 -12.00 -4.52
CA ASN A 459 -1.68 -10.92 -5.40
C ASN A 459 -2.82 -9.96 -5.77
N GLU A 460 -4.03 -10.46 -6.05
CA GLU A 460 -5.17 -9.58 -6.35
C GLU A 460 -5.65 -8.81 -5.11
N LYS A 461 -5.62 -9.41 -3.90
CA LYS A 461 -5.86 -8.71 -2.62
C LYS A 461 -4.84 -7.58 -2.41
N ARG A 462 -3.54 -7.83 -2.67
CA ARG A 462 -2.49 -6.80 -2.63
C ARG A 462 -2.77 -5.66 -3.62
N MET A 463 -3.13 -5.99 -4.86
CA MET A 463 -3.45 -4.98 -5.88
C MET A 463 -4.71 -4.17 -5.55
N LEU A 464 -5.69 -4.78 -4.87
CA LEU A 464 -6.87 -4.08 -4.36
C LEU A 464 -6.49 -3.09 -3.26
N GLN A 465 -5.66 -3.52 -2.29
CA GLN A 465 -5.11 -2.64 -1.24
C GLN A 465 -4.38 -1.44 -1.85
N GLU A 466 -3.48 -1.67 -2.81
CA GLU A 466 -2.73 -0.60 -3.50
C GLU A 466 -3.65 0.35 -4.29
N SER A 467 -4.76 -0.16 -4.83
CA SER A 467 -5.73 0.67 -5.56
C SER A 467 -6.53 1.58 -4.63
N VAL A 468 -6.93 1.09 -3.45
CA VAL A 468 -7.61 1.89 -2.42
C VAL A 468 -6.64 2.90 -1.79
N ASP A 469 -5.40 2.50 -1.56
CA ASP A 469 -4.35 3.41 -1.11
C ASP A 469 -4.17 4.59 -2.08
N ALA A 470 -4.11 4.31 -3.38
CA ALA A 470 -3.99 5.35 -4.40
C ALA A 470 -5.23 6.25 -4.50
N LEU A 471 -6.43 5.72 -4.26
CA LEU A 471 -7.65 6.52 -4.19
C LEU A 471 -7.62 7.51 -3.01
N ILE A 472 -7.17 7.04 -1.84
CA ILE A 472 -7.16 7.83 -0.61
C ILE A 472 -5.99 8.82 -0.60
N ASP A 473 -4.75 8.34 -0.78
CA ASP A 473 -3.51 9.13 -0.69
C ASP A 473 -2.45 8.59 -1.69
N ASN A 474 -2.55 9.04 -2.95
CA ASN A 474 -1.71 8.56 -4.04
C ASN A 474 -0.24 8.98 -3.87
N GLY A 475 0.67 8.03 -4.03
CA GLY A 475 2.11 8.28 -3.86
C GLY A 475 2.59 8.27 -2.40
N ARG A 476 1.70 8.04 -1.43
CA ARG A 476 2.09 7.84 -0.02
C ARG A 476 2.89 6.55 0.19
N ARG A 477 2.61 5.53 -0.63
CA ARG A 477 3.37 4.27 -0.68
C ARG A 477 3.79 3.96 -2.11
N GLY A 478 5.07 3.65 -2.28
CA GLY A 478 5.62 3.23 -3.56
C GLY A 478 5.51 4.31 -4.64
N LYS A 479 5.42 3.87 -5.90
CA LYS A 479 5.27 4.77 -7.04
C LYS A 479 3.82 5.23 -7.14
N ALA A 480 3.62 6.53 -7.34
CA ALA A 480 2.29 7.08 -7.56
C ALA A 480 1.66 6.50 -8.83
N VAL A 481 0.35 6.28 -8.79
CA VAL A 481 -0.41 5.90 -9.98
C VAL A 481 -0.44 7.11 -10.93
N LEU A 482 0.11 6.89 -12.13
CA LEU A 482 0.20 7.90 -13.17
C LEU A 482 -1.01 7.82 -14.11
N GLY A 483 -1.47 8.99 -14.55
CA GLY A 483 -2.46 9.16 -15.61
C GLY A 483 -1.80 9.41 -16.97
N ALA A 484 -2.58 9.95 -17.90
CA ALA A 484 -2.06 10.39 -19.19
C ALA A 484 -0.96 11.45 -19.00
N GLY A 485 0.12 11.34 -19.78
CA GLY A 485 1.25 12.27 -19.73
C GLY A 485 2.16 12.12 -18.49
N ASN A 486 2.24 10.93 -17.88
CA ASN A 486 3.07 10.63 -16.71
C ASN A 486 2.82 11.52 -15.48
N ARG A 487 1.67 12.22 -15.43
CA ARG A 487 1.28 13.02 -14.26
C ARG A 487 0.67 12.11 -13.19
N PRO A 488 1.03 12.27 -11.90
CA PRO A 488 0.34 11.56 -10.82
C PRO A 488 -1.14 11.99 -10.75
N LEU A 489 -2.02 10.99 -10.64
CA LEU A 489 -3.45 11.22 -10.42
C LEU A 489 -3.68 11.84 -9.04
N LYS A 490 -4.59 12.81 -8.95
CA LYS A 490 -4.95 13.44 -7.67
C LYS A 490 -5.87 12.53 -6.86
N SER A 491 -5.46 12.23 -5.64
CA SER A 491 -6.23 11.45 -4.66
C SER A 491 -7.21 12.29 -3.86
N LEU A 492 -8.03 11.65 -3.02
CA LEU A 492 -8.93 12.35 -2.10
C LEU A 492 -8.17 13.25 -1.12
N THR A 493 -7.01 12.82 -0.64
CA THR A 493 -6.14 13.61 0.25
C THR A 493 -5.60 14.86 -0.45
N ASP A 494 -5.22 14.75 -1.73
CA ASP A 494 -4.71 15.89 -2.51
C ASP A 494 -5.77 16.98 -2.74
N LEU A 495 -7.05 16.60 -2.77
CA LEU A 495 -8.15 17.56 -2.86
C LEU A 495 -8.30 18.37 -1.56
N LEU A 496 -7.84 17.85 -0.42
CA LEU A 496 -7.92 18.53 0.87
C LEU A 496 -6.66 19.36 1.17
N ARG A 497 -5.47 18.86 0.80
CA ARG A 497 -4.18 19.44 1.18
C ARG A 497 -3.61 20.44 0.16
N GLY A 498 -2.65 21.24 0.60
CA GLY A 498 -1.87 22.14 -0.25
C GLY A 498 -2.55 23.47 -0.57
N LYS A 499 -1.83 24.34 -1.31
CA LYS A 499 -2.32 25.68 -1.70
C LYS A 499 -3.58 25.62 -2.57
N LYS A 500 -3.67 24.60 -3.43
CA LYS A 500 -4.81 24.32 -4.33
C LYS A 500 -5.85 23.37 -3.70
N GLY A 501 -5.69 23.03 -2.42
CA GLY A 501 -6.63 22.18 -1.69
C GLY A 501 -7.90 22.94 -1.29
N ARG A 502 -8.97 22.18 -1.01
CA ARG A 502 -10.30 22.70 -0.64
C ARG A 502 -10.25 23.68 0.52
N PHE A 503 -9.52 23.38 1.59
CA PHE A 503 -9.45 24.25 2.77
C PHE A 503 -8.89 25.64 2.43
N ARG A 504 -7.74 25.70 1.75
CA ARG A 504 -7.07 26.98 1.46
C ARG A 504 -7.68 27.74 0.31
N GLN A 505 -8.05 27.05 -0.78
CA GLN A 505 -8.50 27.69 -2.00
C GLN A 505 -10.01 27.98 -2.02
N ASN A 506 -10.83 27.20 -1.29
CA ASN A 506 -12.28 27.29 -1.39
C ASN A 506 -12.98 27.56 -0.07
N LEU A 507 -12.35 27.37 1.10
CA LEU A 507 -12.97 27.67 2.39
C LEU A 507 -12.43 28.99 2.98
N LEU A 508 -11.11 29.14 3.08
CA LEU A 508 -10.48 30.35 3.62
C LEU A 508 -10.57 31.56 2.67
N GLY A 509 -10.67 31.31 1.37
CA GLY A 509 -10.89 32.34 0.36
C GLY A 509 -11.80 31.81 -0.73
N LYS A 510 -12.64 32.68 -1.30
CA LYS A 510 -13.54 32.36 -2.41
C LYS A 510 -13.54 33.51 -3.40
N ARG A 511 -13.90 33.20 -4.65
CA ARG A 511 -14.34 34.24 -5.58
C ARG A 511 -15.70 34.74 -5.11
N VAL A 512 -15.88 36.04 -5.14
CA VAL A 512 -17.09 36.71 -4.66
C VAL A 512 -17.75 37.44 -5.81
N ASP A 513 -19.07 37.43 -5.81
CA ASP A 513 -19.88 38.26 -6.70
C ASP A 513 -19.75 39.73 -6.28
N TYR A 514 -20.33 40.65 -7.06
CA TYR A 514 -20.29 42.10 -6.77
C TYR A 514 -18.87 42.65 -6.58
N SER A 515 -17.95 42.16 -7.42
CA SER A 515 -16.56 42.60 -7.41
C SER A 515 -16.03 42.90 -8.81
N GLY A 516 -15.09 43.83 -8.88
CA GLY A 516 -14.46 44.31 -10.11
C GLY A 516 -12.96 44.50 -9.92
N ARG A 517 -12.22 44.68 -11.02
CA ARG A 517 -10.79 45.01 -10.99
C ARG A 517 -10.46 45.98 -12.12
N SER A 518 -9.69 47.01 -11.83
CA SER A 518 -9.09 47.86 -12.87
C SER A 518 -7.77 48.46 -12.38
N VAL A 519 -7.05 49.07 -13.33
CA VAL A 519 -5.83 49.83 -13.08
C VAL A 519 -6.15 51.06 -12.25
N ILE A 520 -5.27 51.42 -11.34
CA ILE A 520 -5.39 52.64 -10.55
C ILE A 520 -4.62 53.81 -11.16
N VAL A 521 -5.16 55.00 -10.99
CA VAL A 521 -4.55 56.28 -11.35
C VAL A 521 -4.69 57.25 -10.18
N ILE A 522 -3.80 58.23 -10.09
CA ILE A 522 -3.82 59.20 -9.00
C ILE A 522 -5.03 60.13 -9.10
N GLY A 523 -5.74 60.33 -7.98
CA GLY A 523 -6.91 61.20 -7.88
C GLY A 523 -6.71 62.33 -6.87
N PRO A 524 -5.91 63.36 -7.18
CA PRO A 524 -5.57 64.42 -6.22
C PRO A 524 -6.76 65.31 -5.83
N SER A 525 -7.82 65.35 -6.65
CA SER A 525 -9.04 66.12 -6.39
C SER A 525 -10.05 65.40 -5.48
N LEU A 526 -9.80 64.14 -5.12
CA LEU A 526 -10.68 63.36 -4.26
C LEU A 526 -10.46 63.77 -2.79
N LYS A 527 -11.51 63.67 -1.97
CA LYS A 527 -11.36 63.72 -0.51
C LYS A 527 -10.79 62.39 -0.01
N LEU A 528 -10.23 62.38 1.21
CA LEU A 528 -9.59 61.18 1.78
C LEU A 528 -10.51 59.95 1.81
N TYR A 529 -11.80 60.15 2.04
CA TYR A 529 -12.82 59.09 2.11
C TYR A 529 -13.43 58.73 0.75
N GLN A 530 -12.98 59.34 -0.35
CA GLN A 530 -13.55 59.15 -1.69
C GLN A 530 -12.62 58.35 -2.60
N CYS A 531 -13.21 57.59 -3.51
CA CYS A 531 -12.51 56.99 -4.64
C CYS A 531 -13.25 57.26 -5.94
N GLY A 532 -12.53 57.41 -7.05
CA GLY A 532 -13.17 57.54 -8.36
C GLY A 532 -13.44 56.17 -8.97
N LEU A 533 -14.71 55.86 -9.24
CA LEU A 533 -15.14 54.60 -9.82
C LEU A 533 -15.63 54.81 -11.27
N PRO A 534 -15.10 54.06 -12.26
CA PRO A 534 -15.56 54.13 -13.64
C PRO A 534 -17.06 53.86 -13.78
N LYS A 535 -17.78 54.69 -14.54
CA LYS A 535 -19.24 54.55 -14.78
C LYS A 535 -19.65 53.14 -15.20
N GLN A 536 -18.95 52.54 -16.16
CA GLN A 536 -19.26 51.19 -16.65
C GLN A 536 -19.04 50.11 -15.57
N MET A 537 -17.99 50.26 -14.75
CA MET A 537 -17.72 49.33 -13.66
C MET A 537 -18.81 49.45 -12.58
N ALA A 538 -19.14 50.67 -12.19
CA ALA A 538 -20.19 50.96 -11.22
C ALA A 538 -21.55 50.41 -11.69
N LEU A 539 -21.89 50.57 -12.97
CA LEU A 539 -23.14 50.06 -13.52
C LEU A 539 -23.28 48.54 -13.37
N GLU A 540 -22.23 47.76 -13.63
CA GLU A 540 -22.28 46.30 -13.46
C GLU A 540 -22.25 45.88 -11.98
N LEU A 541 -21.46 46.55 -11.15
CA LEU A 541 -21.39 46.27 -9.71
C LEU A 541 -22.74 46.52 -9.02
N PHE A 542 -23.47 47.56 -9.41
CA PHE A 542 -24.73 47.97 -8.79
C PHE A 542 -25.96 47.57 -9.60
N LYS A 543 -25.79 46.73 -10.61
CA LYS A 543 -26.84 46.38 -11.59
C LYS A 543 -28.17 45.94 -10.97
N PRO A 544 -28.20 45.09 -9.92
CA PRO A 544 -29.49 44.71 -9.30
C PRO A 544 -30.20 45.89 -8.63
N PHE A 545 -29.47 46.80 -7.99
CA PHE A 545 -30.03 48.00 -7.36
C PHE A 545 -30.62 48.96 -8.40
N VAL A 546 -29.90 49.16 -9.50
CA VAL A 546 -30.37 49.97 -10.64
C VAL A 546 -31.64 49.36 -11.24
N MET A 547 -31.66 48.03 -11.44
CA MET A 547 -32.83 47.32 -11.95
C MET A 547 -34.04 47.44 -11.03
N HIS A 548 -33.86 47.38 -9.71
CA HIS A 548 -34.93 47.59 -8.74
C HIS A 548 -35.50 49.01 -8.83
N LYS A 549 -34.62 50.02 -8.78
CA LYS A 549 -35.03 51.44 -8.82
C LYS A 549 -35.71 51.83 -10.13
N LEU A 550 -35.29 51.27 -11.27
CA LEU A 550 -35.95 51.46 -12.57
C LEU A 550 -37.39 50.92 -12.62
N VAL A 551 -37.68 49.85 -11.87
CA VAL A 551 -39.04 49.30 -11.77
C VAL A 551 -39.86 50.11 -10.78
N GLU A 552 -39.27 50.47 -9.63
CA GLU A 552 -39.90 51.27 -8.59
C GLU A 552 -40.29 52.68 -9.07
N SER A 553 -39.43 53.33 -9.86
CA SER A 553 -39.72 54.64 -10.47
C SER A 553 -40.67 54.56 -11.69
N GLY A 554 -41.21 53.39 -12.02
CA GLY A 554 -42.16 53.21 -13.12
C GLY A 554 -41.58 53.34 -14.54
N LEU A 555 -40.27 53.57 -14.67
CA LEU A 555 -39.58 53.70 -15.98
C LEU A 555 -39.59 52.39 -16.78
N THR A 556 -39.66 51.25 -16.08
CA THR A 556 -39.78 49.94 -16.72
C THR A 556 -40.83 49.06 -16.02
N PRO A 557 -41.62 48.27 -16.78
CA PRO A 557 -42.72 47.50 -16.21
C PRO A 557 -42.27 46.22 -15.49
N ASN A 558 -41.07 45.71 -15.77
CA ASN A 558 -40.54 44.51 -15.14
C ASN A 558 -39.01 44.45 -15.17
N VAL A 559 -38.45 43.57 -14.33
CA VAL A 559 -37.00 43.38 -14.16
C VAL A 559 -36.30 42.95 -15.47
N LYS A 560 -36.97 42.18 -16.35
CA LYS A 560 -36.38 41.76 -17.64
C LYS A 560 -36.27 42.95 -18.60
N SER A 561 -37.27 43.82 -18.62
CA SER A 561 -37.25 45.07 -19.39
C SER A 561 -36.21 46.03 -18.83
N ALA A 562 -36.09 46.15 -17.50
CA ALA A 562 -35.03 46.93 -16.84
C ALA A 562 -33.63 46.49 -17.27
N ARG A 563 -33.38 45.17 -17.34
CA ARG A 563 -32.09 44.65 -17.83
C ARG A 563 -31.79 45.07 -19.27
N ARG A 564 -32.77 44.94 -20.18
CA ARG A 564 -32.60 45.42 -21.58
C ARG A 564 -32.45 46.94 -21.66
N PHE A 565 -33.09 47.67 -20.75
CA PHE A 565 -33.01 49.12 -20.66
C PHE A 565 -31.58 49.57 -20.31
N ILE A 566 -30.95 48.88 -19.36
CA ILE A 566 -29.54 49.08 -18.98
C ILE A 566 -28.61 48.71 -20.14
N GLU A 567 -28.84 47.57 -20.81
CA GLU A 567 -28.00 47.11 -21.94
C GLU A 567 -28.05 48.07 -23.16
N ARG A 568 -29.12 48.88 -23.29
CA ARG A 568 -29.25 49.91 -24.33
C ARG A 568 -28.55 51.24 -24.00
N GLY A 569 -28.04 51.40 -22.78
CA GLY A 569 -27.23 52.57 -22.40
C GLY A 569 -27.97 53.91 -22.42
N ARG A 570 -29.23 53.96 -21.96
CA ARG A 570 -29.98 55.23 -21.87
C ARG A 570 -29.44 56.14 -20.77
N ASP A 571 -29.49 57.46 -20.97
CA ASP A 571 -28.90 58.44 -20.06
C ASP A 571 -29.55 58.48 -18.66
N GLU A 572 -30.85 58.17 -18.57
CA GLU A 572 -31.62 58.08 -17.32
C GLU A 572 -31.00 57.09 -16.32
N VAL A 573 -30.29 56.07 -16.82
CA VAL A 573 -29.61 55.06 -15.99
C VAL A 573 -28.50 55.69 -15.16
N TRP A 574 -27.80 56.70 -15.69
CA TRP A 574 -26.68 57.33 -14.99
C TRP A 574 -27.15 58.18 -13.81
N ALA A 575 -28.26 58.92 -13.97
CA ALA A 575 -28.85 59.70 -12.89
C ALA A 575 -29.33 58.80 -11.73
N ILE A 576 -29.93 57.64 -12.07
CA ILE A 576 -30.36 56.65 -11.08
C ILE A 576 -29.15 56.03 -10.37
N LEU A 577 -28.10 55.70 -11.12
CA LEU A 577 -26.86 55.13 -10.59
C LEU A 577 -26.17 56.08 -9.61
N GLU A 578 -26.06 57.37 -9.96
CA GLU A 578 -25.47 58.39 -9.08
C GLU A 578 -26.26 58.51 -7.76
N GLY A 579 -27.59 58.46 -7.83
CA GLY A 579 -28.44 58.45 -6.64
C GLY A 579 -28.43 57.15 -5.82
N ILE A 580 -27.91 56.04 -6.35
CA ILE A 580 -27.74 54.77 -5.58
C ILE A 580 -26.36 54.73 -4.91
N ILE A 581 -25.35 55.26 -5.59
CA ILE A 581 -23.96 55.23 -5.12
C ILE A 581 -23.73 56.18 -3.95
N LYS A 582 -24.49 57.28 -3.88
CA LYS A 582 -24.41 58.23 -2.78
C LYS A 582 -24.71 57.52 -1.45
N ASP A 583 -23.82 57.69 -0.47
CA ASP A 583 -23.86 57.03 0.84
C ASP A 583 -23.72 55.49 0.83
N HIS A 584 -23.35 54.87 -0.30
CA HIS A 584 -23.07 53.43 -0.37
C HIS A 584 -21.56 53.15 -0.60
N PRO A 585 -20.80 52.84 0.46
CA PRO A 585 -19.35 52.69 0.35
C PRO A 585 -18.96 51.43 -0.44
N VAL A 586 -17.83 51.50 -1.12
CA VAL A 586 -17.17 50.35 -1.76
C VAL A 586 -15.85 50.07 -1.07
N MET A 587 -15.44 48.80 -1.03
CA MET A 587 -14.14 48.40 -0.49
C MET A 587 -13.13 48.25 -1.62
N LEU A 588 -12.01 48.96 -1.52
CA LEU A 588 -10.85 48.82 -2.40
C LEU A 588 -9.81 47.91 -1.76
N ASN A 589 -9.23 47.01 -2.55
CA ASN A 589 -8.20 46.07 -2.12
C ASN A 589 -7.07 45.98 -3.15
N ARG A 590 -5.82 46.07 -2.68
CA ARG A 590 -4.61 45.79 -3.48
C ARG A 590 -3.92 44.52 -2.97
N ALA A 591 -3.64 43.59 -3.87
CA ALA A 591 -2.87 42.39 -3.54
C ALA A 591 -1.36 42.66 -3.69
N PRO A 592 -0.50 42.15 -2.78
CA PRO A 592 -0.81 41.33 -1.60
C PRO A 592 -1.34 42.14 -0.40
N THR A 593 -2.38 41.64 0.27
CA THR A 593 -2.93 42.25 1.50
C THR A 593 -2.08 41.84 2.71
N LEU A 594 -1.10 42.68 3.09
CA LEU A 594 -0.15 42.37 4.18
C LEU A 594 -0.72 42.64 5.58
N HIS A 595 -1.60 43.61 5.70
CA HIS A 595 -2.22 44.04 6.96
C HIS A 595 -3.63 44.59 6.70
N ARG A 596 -4.38 44.90 7.77
CA ARG A 596 -5.77 45.37 7.67
C ARG A 596 -6.00 46.53 6.69
N LEU A 597 -5.06 47.49 6.61
CA LEU A 597 -5.20 48.67 5.74
C LEU A 597 -5.02 48.38 4.25
N GLY A 598 -4.72 47.13 3.86
CA GLY A 598 -4.73 46.70 2.47
C GLY A 598 -6.16 46.53 1.91
N ILE A 599 -7.18 46.70 2.75
CA ILE A 599 -8.58 46.86 2.36
C ILE A 599 -9.12 48.10 3.09
N GLN A 600 -9.66 49.06 2.35
CA GLN A 600 -10.30 50.25 2.93
C GLN A 600 -11.59 50.57 2.20
N ALA A 601 -12.54 51.18 2.92
CA ALA A 601 -13.81 51.60 2.37
C ALA A 601 -13.74 53.06 1.90
N PHE A 602 -14.37 53.33 0.76
CA PHE A 602 -14.44 54.66 0.16
C PHE A 602 -15.84 54.92 -0.39
N GLU A 603 -16.27 56.17 -0.36
CA GLU A 603 -17.43 56.63 -1.10
C GLU A 603 -17.09 56.72 -2.60
N PRO A 604 -17.84 56.07 -3.50
CA PRO A 604 -17.54 56.11 -4.93
C PRO A 604 -18.01 57.42 -5.54
N VAL A 605 -17.14 58.09 -6.27
CA VAL A 605 -17.51 59.20 -7.16
C VAL A 605 -17.43 58.69 -8.60
N LEU A 606 -18.52 58.82 -9.34
CA LEU A 606 -18.58 58.39 -10.74
C LEU A 606 -17.61 59.21 -11.59
N ILE A 607 -16.73 58.53 -12.32
CA ILE A 607 -15.77 59.16 -13.23
C ILE A 607 -15.87 58.59 -14.64
N GLU A 608 -15.52 59.42 -15.62
CA GLU A 608 -15.30 58.99 -16.99
C GLU A 608 -13.98 58.22 -17.13
N GLY A 609 -13.94 57.29 -18.09
CA GLY A 609 -12.79 56.42 -18.35
C GLY A 609 -12.93 55.03 -17.74
N LYS A 610 -11.80 54.31 -17.64
CA LYS A 610 -11.75 52.90 -17.19
C LYS A 610 -10.90 52.66 -15.94
N ALA A 611 -10.09 53.62 -15.54
CA ALA A 611 -9.17 53.48 -14.40
C ALA A 611 -9.83 53.98 -13.10
N ILE A 612 -9.52 53.33 -11.99
CA ILE A 612 -9.98 53.74 -10.65
C ILE A 612 -9.09 54.89 -10.18
N ARG A 613 -9.67 55.99 -9.69
CA ARG A 613 -8.88 57.07 -9.08
C ARG A 613 -8.71 56.82 -7.58
N LEU A 614 -7.47 56.75 -7.14
CA LEU A 614 -7.08 56.52 -5.75
C LEU A 614 -6.56 57.80 -5.10
N HIS A 615 -6.92 58.03 -3.84
CA HIS A 615 -6.41 59.16 -3.08
C HIS A 615 -4.91 58.99 -2.76
N PRO A 616 -4.04 60.00 -2.96
CA PRO A 616 -2.59 59.85 -2.80
C PRO A 616 -2.15 59.42 -1.38
N LEU A 617 -2.83 59.89 -0.34
CA LEU A 617 -2.45 59.59 1.06
C LEU A 617 -2.67 58.13 1.47
N VAL A 618 -3.53 57.39 0.77
CA VAL A 618 -3.75 55.96 1.10
C VAL A 618 -2.79 55.04 0.36
N CYS A 619 -2.03 55.55 -0.61
CA CYS A 619 -1.06 54.76 -1.40
C CYS A 619 -0.01 54.10 -0.51
N THR A 620 0.46 54.77 0.55
CA THR A 620 1.44 54.20 1.50
C THR A 620 0.89 52.95 2.20
N ALA A 621 -0.37 52.98 2.62
CA ALA A 621 -1.03 51.86 3.27
C ALA A 621 -1.27 50.69 2.29
N PHE A 622 -1.64 50.97 1.04
CA PHE A 622 -1.78 49.91 0.02
C PHE A 622 -0.43 49.46 -0.57
N ASN A 623 0.66 50.16 -0.23
CA ASN A 623 1.94 50.10 -0.92
C ASN A 623 1.78 50.22 -2.45
N ALA A 624 0.86 51.09 -2.88
CA ALA A 624 0.42 51.25 -4.26
C ALA A 624 1.22 52.33 -4.97
N ASP A 625 1.69 52.01 -6.17
CA ASP A 625 2.24 52.95 -7.13
C ASP A 625 1.32 53.02 -8.36
N PHE A 626 1.72 53.76 -9.39
CA PHE A 626 0.90 54.03 -10.57
C PHE A 626 1.59 53.58 -11.87
N ASP A 627 2.41 52.55 -11.81
CA ASP A 627 3.17 51.99 -12.94
C ASP A 627 2.41 50.91 -13.73
N GLY A 628 1.14 50.66 -13.37
CA GLY A 628 0.31 49.58 -13.93
C GLY A 628 -0.43 48.78 -12.86
N ASP A 629 -0.21 49.10 -11.59
CA ASP A 629 -0.92 48.58 -10.43
C ASP A 629 -2.45 48.51 -10.61
N GLN A 630 -3.03 47.43 -10.08
CA GLN A 630 -4.47 47.15 -10.14
C GLN A 630 -5.07 46.99 -8.76
N MET A 631 -6.29 47.51 -8.58
CA MET A 631 -7.08 47.29 -7.36
C MET A 631 -8.39 46.57 -7.68
N ALA A 632 -8.79 45.71 -6.73
CA ALA A 632 -10.11 45.10 -6.71
C ALA A 632 -11.09 46.00 -5.96
N VAL A 633 -12.34 46.01 -6.43
CA VAL A 633 -13.48 46.71 -5.83
C VAL A 633 -14.47 45.67 -5.35
N HIS A 634 -15.05 45.86 -4.17
CA HIS A 634 -16.09 45.00 -3.61
C HIS A 634 -17.24 45.86 -3.07
N VAL A 635 -18.48 45.49 -3.42
CA VAL A 635 -19.69 46.19 -2.90
C VAL A 635 -20.27 45.41 -1.72
N PRO A 636 -20.39 46.01 -0.53
CA PRO A 636 -21.14 45.42 0.58
C PRO A 636 -22.66 45.47 0.29
N LEU A 637 -23.37 44.37 0.53
CA LEU A 637 -24.81 44.21 0.23
C LEU A 637 -25.69 44.28 1.47
#